data_AF-A0A6G0I873-F1
#
_entry.id   AF-A0A6G0I873-F1
#
_cell.length_a   1.000
_cell.length_b   1.000
_cell.length_c   1.000
_cell.angle_alpha   90.00
_cell.angle_beta   90.00
_cell.angle_gamma   90.00
#
_symmetry.space_group_name_H-M   'P 1'
#
loop_
_entity.id
_entity.type
_entity.pdbx_description
1 polymer ?
#
loop_
_entity_poly.entity_id
_entity_poly.type
_entity_poly.pdbx_seq_one_letter_code
_entity_poly.pdbx_strand_id
1 'polypeptide(L)'
;MAAQTGLSAPALAGRGDVPVFPPVALSAEAAPFNPLDGWRLGSTSDAEKQFSRCAARLRALRADTGQLREELNLLFDQLLSENYNKTFEPNINIRPEDVCSLLKHASCLVPLSQEHLVIKLCQLVHHLLNQLKVIMDEHTLDVLVNYTVRALKVCSTWTHSDVLLALSTVVYGNGPQCHQHLSDLLGEDGLLLLYSSPLQPNMELRRVALTCMANICLRIPGQPPLDDQYRTVSFSVFLKTLQSPKPPNTDELFYCMVIQAALKGLQCVFSGGKWKFGGGDELGSILASLKRLMFQGTPGVSVEWPAVLYPAPLPQYEGLSTQKPTEPQKTSEPPKDAAVSGKPSGNKKKKHRGKGKKTSTEESRGDDEEEDREAVLALQKGGVREGGRGEAESLSKPSAQSLYPSWKRTSSDSEFSDPEGSAQSKLRLYHGRVRQGALHCLLAVVKGVEKRTLYGYWSSFIPDSPIGGPPPLTLLTIILKDPSPKVRACALQVLSAMLDGSRQFLAVAEDTASPRTSYTPFSFLLATAVRELHRALSLALLAETSPQTLTQVIKCLAYLVANAPYHRLRPGLLSPLWKQMRPYVRHRDVNVRVSVLTLYGALVTTQAPLPEVQLLLRQPEGSSSSAGSFTPQDSALSWRRRDGLSSPSRTPVTPSQRSSHTHSPGHPRTPAEEDSPSPWLLQLCVSLVTQPREDQSDSDGAGMGGGAALEPSPVRLEALQVMSHLVRGYFSLAQSCLCEIGQVSARCLGESDPSIQLHGAKLLEELGTGIIQQYRAENNVPESSRVPMSQVVSFWSEVLSGPLNAALQNEQHPTLQTSACDTLSSILPQAFAQLPDKTQLMCITVLLGLTYSENYLVKTAAVRALGVYILFPCLREDVMFIADTANTILAALDDRSPNVRAKAAWSLGNLTDTLIVNMESVGVDFQEELSDMLLLKMLQAATRASADKDRVKCNAVRALGNLLHFLRESQLTRSAFQRPLEDAVRALVKTVQSEATMKVRWNACYALGNAFRNPALPLDSALWSQDAFSSLCHVVTSCKNFKVRIKSAAALAVPGHRGCYGDVNRYSCVWRSLATALENSEDTNDFLEYRYSASLRHTLSQALLHLLSVSQSQDMPTLGESLSGDEGRGIKEHLIKYVKAEEGGGDGEQGENDAGGDRFTPQQRVGGLQQTLIRLKGLKAEGEGRREEERGREVVVLFLEDLLKTCEEL
;
A
#
# COMPACT_ATOMS: atom_id res chain seq x y z
N MET A 1 -5.62 54.66 27.32
CA MET A 1 -5.87 56.12 27.15
C MET A 1 -5.28 56.56 25.81
N ALA A 2 -5.65 57.74 25.28
CA ALA A 2 -5.04 58.35 24.09
C ALA A 2 -3.67 58.99 24.44
N ALA A 3 -2.85 59.60 23.57
CA ALA A 3 -2.91 59.94 22.12
C ALA A 3 -1.48 59.80 21.54
N GLN A 4 -1.20 59.47 20.26
CA GLN A 4 -1.41 60.18 18.98
C GLN A 4 -0.69 61.54 18.79
N THR A 5 0.32 61.57 17.90
CA THR A 5 0.78 62.64 16.96
C THR A 5 2.15 62.20 16.35
N GLY A 6 2.57 62.53 15.11
CA GLY A 6 1.86 63.19 14.00
C GLY A 6 2.68 63.26 12.68
N LEU A 7 2.41 62.33 11.75
CA LEU A 7 2.51 62.37 10.28
C LEU A 7 3.50 63.30 9.52
N SER A 8 4.27 62.70 8.59
CA SER A 8 4.43 63.17 7.19
C SER A 8 5.00 62.06 6.27
N ALA A 9 4.75 62.14 4.96
CA ALA A 9 5.04 61.11 3.93
C ALA A 9 5.15 61.80 2.53
N PRO A 10 5.31 61.12 1.37
CA PRO A 10 5.53 59.69 1.09
C PRO A 10 6.65 59.39 0.04
N ALA A 11 6.93 58.10 -0.26
CA ALA A 11 7.05 57.55 -1.65
C ALA A 11 7.53 56.08 -1.70
N LEU A 12 7.17 55.39 -2.80
CA LEU A 12 7.81 54.17 -3.36
C LEU A 12 7.86 52.89 -2.49
N ALA A 13 6.80 52.08 -2.58
CA ALA A 13 6.83 50.63 -2.32
C ALA A 13 6.62 49.86 -3.63
N GLY A 14 7.35 48.76 -3.82
CA GLY A 14 7.25 47.88 -5.00
C GLY A 14 6.11 46.86 -4.90
N ARG A 15 5.70 46.34 -6.06
CA ARG A 15 4.67 45.31 -6.30
C ARG A 15 4.53 44.26 -5.17
N GLY A 16 3.31 44.08 -4.68
CA GLY A 16 2.94 42.94 -3.83
C GLY A 16 2.59 41.68 -4.63
N ASP A 17 2.58 40.53 -3.94
CA ASP A 17 2.41 39.21 -4.53
C ASP A 17 1.01 38.93 -5.10
N VAL A 18 0.96 38.04 -6.10
CA VAL A 18 -0.27 37.43 -6.64
C VAL A 18 -0.19 35.91 -6.40
N PRO A 19 -1.21 35.26 -5.83
CA PRO A 19 -1.19 33.81 -5.60
C PRO A 19 -1.21 33.04 -6.94
N VAL A 20 -0.19 32.22 -7.18
CA VAL A 20 -0.06 31.40 -8.39
C VAL A 20 -1.01 30.21 -8.31
N PHE A 21 -2.05 30.20 -9.13
CA PHE A 21 -2.97 29.08 -9.28
C PHE A 21 -2.42 28.01 -10.26
N PRO A 22 -2.69 26.71 -10.01
CA PRO A 22 -2.24 25.63 -10.89
C PRO A 22 -3.03 25.56 -12.20
N PRO A 23 -2.44 25.01 -13.28
CA PRO A 23 -3.08 24.94 -14.59
C PRO A 23 -4.25 23.95 -14.63
N VAL A 24 -5.43 24.41 -15.07
CA VAL A 24 -6.62 23.57 -15.32
C VAL A 24 -7.00 23.68 -16.81
N ALA A 25 -7.19 22.55 -17.48
CA ALA A 25 -7.59 22.52 -18.89
C ALA A 25 -9.12 22.63 -19.03
N LEU A 26 -9.61 23.80 -19.49
CA LEU A 26 -11.05 24.07 -19.66
C LEU A 26 -11.74 23.33 -20.84
N SER A 27 -11.11 22.32 -21.45
CA SER A 27 -11.79 21.38 -22.36
C SER A 27 -11.08 20.02 -22.36
N ALA A 28 -11.85 18.95 -22.57
CA ALA A 28 -11.36 17.56 -22.51
C ALA A 28 -10.42 17.15 -23.65
N GLU A 29 -10.21 18.02 -24.66
CA GLU A 29 -9.28 17.81 -25.78
C GLU A 29 -8.20 18.91 -25.84
N ALA A 30 -8.05 19.73 -24.79
CA ALA A 30 -7.01 20.77 -24.69
C ALA A 30 -5.81 20.31 -23.84
N ALA A 31 -4.59 20.72 -24.25
CA ALA A 31 -3.36 20.48 -23.50
C ALA A 31 -3.33 21.26 -22.16
N PRO A 32 -2.60 20.78 -21.14
CA PRO A 32 -2.41 21.53 -19.89
C PRO A 32 -1.65 22.84 -20.13
N PHE A 33 -2.07 23.89 -19.44
CA PHE A 33 -1.41 25.19 -19.44
C PHE A 33 -0.05 25.11 -18.69
N ASN A 34 0.93 25.90 -19.13
CA ASN A 34 2.25 25.99 -18.49
C ASN A 34 2.60 27.49 -18.37
N PRO A 35 2.75 28.05 -17.15
CA PRO A 35 3.17 29.42 -16.99
C PRO A 35 4.68 29.53 -17.21
N LEU A 36 5.10 29.77 -18.46
CA LEU A 36 6.42 30.34 -18.74
C LEU A 36 6.32 31.85 -18.65
N ASP A 37 7.03 32.45 -17.69
CA ASP A 37 7.02 33.89 -17.48
C ASP A 37 7.99 34.62 -18.42
N GLY A 38 7.49 35.65 -19.09
CA GLY A 38 8.23 36.55 -19.98
C GLY A 38 8.50 36.05 -21.41
N TRP A 39 8.20 36.89 -22.40
CA TRP A 39 9.20 37.81 -22.96
C TRP A 39 8.56 38.80 -23.96
N ARG A 40 8.98 40.08 -23.88
CA ARG A 40 8.80 41.18 -24.85
C ARG A 40 7.38 41.77 -25.06
N LEU A 41 7.36 43.10 -25.20
CA LEU A 41 6.21 43.94 -25.50
C LEU A 41 5.92 43.91 -27.02
N GLY A 42 5.00 43.04 -27.44
CA GLY A 42 4.48 43.00 -28.81
C GLY A 42 3.34 44.01 -29.06
N SER A 43 2.99 44.23 -30.32
CA SER A 43 1.78 44.96 -30.70
C SER A 43 0.52 44.19 -30.28
N THR A 44 -0.49 44.89 -29.75
CA THR A 44 -1.77 44.28 -29.39
C THR A 44 -2.43 43.57 -30.58
N SER A 45 -3.10 42.44 -30.33
CA SER A 45 -3.87 41.72 -31.36
C SER A 45 -5.00 42.61 -31.88
N ASP A 46 -5.39 42.42 -33.15
CA ASP A 46 -6.57 43.09 -33.70
C ASP A 46 -7.86 42.64 -33.02
N ALA A 47 -7.94 41.38 -32.56
CA ALA A 47 -9.05 40.90 -31.71
C ALA A 47 -9.11 41.64 -30.36
N GLU A 48 -7.96 41.99 -29.78
CA GLU A 48 -7.88 42.76 -28.52
C GLU A 48 -8.27 44.24 -28.72
N LYS A 49 -7.83 44.86 -29.83
CA LYS A 49 -8.27 46.21 -30.24
C LYS A 49 -9.78 46.24 -30.50
N GLN A 50 -10.29 45.23 -31.19
CA GLN A 50 -11.70 45.07 -31.53
C GLN A 50 -12.56 44.89 -30.27
N PHE A 51 -12.16 43.97 -29.38
CA PHE A 51 -12.80 43.82 -28.07
C PHE A 51 -12.83 45.14 -27.30
N SER A 52 -11.69 45.84 -27.20
CA SER A 52 -11.60 47.13 -26.50
C SER A 52 -12.52 48.19 -27.10
N ARG A 53 -12.59 48.27 -28.44
CA ARG A 53 -13.45 49.20 -29.18
C ARG A 53 -14.94 48.91 -28.95
N CYS A 54 -15.34 47.65 -29.05
CA CYS A 54 -16.72 47.22 -28.84
C CYS A 54 -17.12 47.37 -27.36
N ALA A 55 -16.23 47.06 -26.41
CA ALA A 55 -16.45 47.24 -24.98
C ALA A 55 -16.62 48.71 -24.59
N ALA A 56 -15.79 49.62 -25.12
CA ALA A 56 -15.93 51.06 -24.88
C ALA A 56 -17.28 51.60 -25.39
N ARG A 57 -17.71 51.20 -26.60
CA ARG A 57 -19.03 51.56 -27.14
C ARG A 57 -20.17 50.98 -26.29
N LEU A 58 -20.11 49.70 -25.94
CA LEU A 58 -21.17 49.03 -25.18
C LEU A 58 -21.34 49.63 -23.77
N ARG A 59 -20.24 50.02 -23.11
CA ARG A 59 -20.25 50.73 -21.80
C ARG A 59 -20.85 52.14 -21.90
N ALA A 60 -20.83 52.78 -23.07
CA ALA A 60 -21.45 54.09 -23.29
C ALA A 60 -22.99 54.04 -23.43
N LEU A 61 -23.54 52.92 -23.92
CA LEU A 61 -24.97 52.75 -24.14
C LEU A 61 -25.81 52.81 -22.84
N ARG A 62 -27.04 53.32 -22.97
CA ARG A 62 -28.04 53.46 -21.89
C ARG A 62 -29.41 52.96 -22.37
N ALA A 63 -30.29 52.58 -21.44
CA ALA A 63 -31.61 52.01 -21.75
C ALA A 63 -32.48 52.90 -22.65
N ASP A 64 -32.40 54.23 -22.48
CA ASP A 64 -33.25 55.21 -23.17
C ASP A 64 -32.75 55.61 -24.58
N THR A 65 -31.81 54.84 -25.15
CA THR A 65 -31.20 55.19 -26.45
C THR A 65 -32.09 54.74 -27.62
N GLY A 66 -32.51 55.67 -28.48
CA GLY A 66 -33.51 55.42 -29.54
C GLY A 66 -33.12 54.43 -30.66
N GLN A 67 -31.89 53.90 -30.67
CA GLN A 67 -31.40 52.85 -31.58
C GLN A 67 -30.68 51.71 -30.83
N LEU A 68 -30.99 51.53 -29.53
CA LEU A 68 -30.30 50.60 -28.64
C LEU A 68 -30.30 49.15 -29.17
N ARG A 69 -31.39 48.71 -29.79
CA ARG A 69 -31.53 47.34 -30.31
C ARG A 69 -30.58 47.08 -31.48
N GLU A 70 -30.50 48.03 -32.40
CA GLU A 70 -29.69 47.96 -33.61
C GLU A 70 -28.19 48.05 -33.26
N GLU A 71 -27.82 48.96 -32.33
CA GLU A 71 -26.45 49.07 -31.84
C GLU A 71 -26.00 47.85 -31.03
N LEU A 72 -26.82 47.31 -30.12
CA LEU A 72 -26.50 46.08 -29.38
C LEU A 72 -26.33 44.89 -30.34
N ASN A 73 -27.24 44.73 -31.32
CA ASN A 73 -27.13 43.68 -32.31
C ASN A 73 -25.79 43.76 -33.07
N LEU A 74 -25.44 44.95 -33.57
CA LEU A 74 -24.18 45.18 -34.28
C LEU A 74 -22.94 44.93 -33.41
N LEU A 75 -22.96 45.37 -32.14
CA LEU A 75 -21.85 45.18 -31.21
C LEU A 75 -21.67 43.72 -30.78
N PHE A 76 -22.75 42.96 -30.64
CA PHE A 76 -22.68 41.52 -30.38
C PHE A 76 -22.12 40.76 -31.59
N ASP A 77 -22.59 41.06 -32.81
CA ASP A 77 -22.06 40.44 -34.03
C ASP A 77 -20.56 40.74 -34.22
N GLN A 78 -20.13 41.97 -33.91
CA GLN A 78 -18.73 42.41 -33.93
C GLN A 78 -17.83 41.83 -32.83
N LEU A 79 -18.41 41.21 -31.80
CA LEU A 79 -17.66 40.49 -30.76
C LEU A 79 -17.69 38.97 -30.99
N LEU A 80 -18.74 38.44 -31.63
CA LEU A 80 -18.86 37.04 -32.01
C LEU A 80 -18.03 36.66 -33.25
N SER A 81 -17.66 37.64 -34.09
CA SER A 81 -16.77 37.43 -35.25
C SER A 81 -15.32 37.06 -34.89
N GLU A 82 -14.86 37.45 -33.70
CA GLU A 82 -13.46 37.34 -33.29
C GLU A 82 -13.14 36.03 -32.58
N ASN A 83 -11.92 35.51 -32.76
CA ASN A 83 -11.45 34.28 -32.12
C ASN A 83 -10.50 34.56 -30.94
N TYR A 84 -11.05 34.63 -29.72
CA TYR A 84 -10.26 34.95 -28.52
C TYR A 84 -9.45 33.78 -27.92
N ASN A 85 -9.25 32.68 -28.68
CA ASN A 85 -8.66 31.46 -28.13
C ASN A 85 -7.13 31.57 -28.02
N LYS A 86 -6.63 31.65 -26.78
CA LYS A 86 -5.19 31.77 -26.47
C LYS A 86 -4.30 30.60 -26.94
N THR A 87 -4.89 29.48 -27.39
CA THR A 87 -4.15 28.38 -28.04
C THR A 87 -3.78 28.69 -29.50
N PHE A 88 -4.51 29.61 -30.16
CA PHE A 88 -4.26 30.04 -31.53
C PHE A 88 -3.66 31.45 -31.61
N GLU A 89 -4.10 32.36 -30.73
CA GLU A 89 -3.48 33.68 -30.55
C GLU A 89 -2.89 33.84 -29.14
N PRO A 90 -1.61 33.52 -28.92
CA PRO A 90 -0.97 33.61 -27.60
C PRO A 90 -0.81 35.05 -27.09
N ASN A 91 -1.01 36.06 -27.95
CA ASN A 91 -0.78 37.47 -27.66
C ASN A 91 -2.02 38.22 -27.11
N ILE A 92 -3.16 37.56 -26.89
CA ILE A 92 -4.40 38.21 -26.41
C ILE A 92 -4.35 38.43 -24.89
N ASN A 93 -4.25 39.69 -24.47
CA ASN A 93 -4.12 40.13 -23.07
C ASN A 93 -5.40 40.80 -22.52
N ILE A 94 -6.58 40.37 -22.97
CA ILE A 94 -7.86 40.81 -22.41
C ILE A 94 -7.97 40.37 -20.94
N ARG A 95 -8.29 41.32 -20.06
CA ARG A 95 -8.44 41.11 -18.60
C ARG A 95 -9.79 40.45 -18.25
N PRO A 96 -9.83 39.51 -17.28
CA PRO A 96 -11.09 38.97 -16.74
C PRO A 96 -12.10 40.05 -16.33
N GLU A 97 -11.64 41.06 -15.60
CA GLU A 97 -12.46 42.17 -15.08
C GLU A 97 -13.17 42.96 -16.18
N ASP A 98 -12.51 43.15 -17.33
CA ASP A 98 -13.09 43.86 -18.48
C ASP A 98 -14.23 43.05 -19.12
N VAL A 99 -14.08 41.73 -19.21
CA VAL A 99 -15.12 40.81 -19.69
C VAL A 99 -16.30 40.75 -18.72
N CYS A 100 -16.03 40.63 -17.41
CA CYS A 100 -17.06 40.66 -16.39
C CYS A 100 -17.88 41.96 -16.44
N SER A 101 -17.19 43.11 -16.51
CA SER A 101 -17.82 44.43 -16.66
C SER A 101 -18.69 44.53 -17.92
N LEU A 102 -18.19 44.03 -19.06
CA LEU A 102 -18.92 44.01 -20.34
C LEU A 102 -20.21 43.16 -20.24
N LEU A 103 -20.08 41.90 -19.84
CA LEU A 103 -21.20 40.95 -19.81
C LEU A 103 -22.27 41.38 -18.82
N LYS A 104 -21.87 41.90 -17.65
CA LYS A 104 -22.78 42.48 -16.67
C LYS A 104 -23.57 43.64 -17.28
N HIS A 105 -22.91 44.65 -17.87
CA HIS A 105 -23.59 45.80 -18.47
C HIS A 105 -24.51 45.40 -19.64
N ALA A 106 -24.07 44.46 -20.49
CA ALA A 106 -24.87 43.93 -21.57
C ALA A 106 -26.16 43.23 -21.06
N SER A 107 -26.08 42.47 -19.96
CA SER A 107 -27.25 41.85 -19.32
C SER A 107 -28.25 42.85 -18.74
N CYS A 108 -27.80 44.04 -18.36
CA CYS A 108 -28.69 45.13 -17.93
C CYS A 108 -29.36 45.86 -19.11
N LEU A 109 -28.76 45.85 -20.30
CA LEU A 109 -29.28 46.54 -21.49
C LEU A 109 -30.24 45.68 -22.35
N VAL A 110 -30.21 44.34 -22.23
CA VAL A 110 -31.04 43.44 -23.03
C VAL A 110 -32.27 42.97 -22.24
N PRO A 111 -33.47 43.53 -22.47
CA PRO A 111 -34.69 43.08 -21.80
C PRO A 111 -35.16 41.72 -22.34
N LEU A 112 -35.70 40.88 -21.45
CA LEU A 112 -36.17 39.52 -21.77
C LEU A 112 -37.31 39.46 -22.81
N SER A 113 -37.97 40.59 -23.08
CA SER A 113 -38.97 40.74 -24.15
C SER A 113 -38.37 40.80 -25.56
N GLN A 114 -37.04 40.93 -25.71
CA GLN A 114 -36.36 40.95 -27.00
C GLN A 114 -35.58 39.66 -27.23
N GLU A 115 -36.30 38.53 -27.38
CA GLU A 115 -35.75 37.16 -27.45
C GLU A 115 -34.55 36.99 -28.42
N HIS A 116 -34.56 37.66 -29.57
CA HIS A 116 -33.42 37.64 -30.51
C HIS A 116 -32.13 38.24 -29.93
N LEU A 117 -32.21 39.29 -29.10
CA LEU A 117 -31.05 39.84 -28.40
C LEU A 117 -30.66 38.98 -27.20
N VAL A 118 -31.63 38.34 -26.53
CA VAL A 118 -31.35 37.39 -25.43
C VAL A 118 -30.47 36.23 -25.94
N ILE A 119 -30.81 35.65 -27.09
CA ILE A 119 -29.98 34.62 -27.75
C ILE A 119 -28.57 35.14 -28.04
N LYS A 120 -28.42 36.30 -28.72
CA LYS A 120 -27.09 36.84 -29.06
C LYS A 120 -26.25 37.17 -27.83
N LEU A 121 -26.87 37.68 -26.75
CA LEU A 121 -26.19 37.88 -25.47
C LEU A 121 -25.75 36.54 -24.86
N CYS A 122 -26.60 35.51 -24.87
CA CYS A 122 -26.24 34.19 -24.36
C CYS A 122 -25.12 33.52 -25.18
N GLN A 123 -25.15 33.65 -26.51
CA GLN A 123 -24.06 33.23 -27.41
C GLN A 123 -22.76 33.99 -27.09
N LEU A 124 -22.83 35.30 -26.84
CA LEU A 124 -21.67 36.12 -26.47
C LEU A 124 -21.09 35.73 -25.09
N VAL A 125 -21.95 35.47 -24.10
CA VAL A 125 -21.56 34.95 -22.78
C VAL A 125 -20.85 33.61 -22.93
N HIS A 126 -21.41 32.68 -23.70
CA HIS A 126 -20.75 31.39 -23.96
C HIS A 126 -19.39 31.56 -24.65
N HIS A 127 -19.35 32.32 -25.76
CA HIS A 127 -18.15 32.53 -26.56
C HIS A 127 -17.01 33.17 -25.76
N LEU A 128 -17.26 34.31 -25.12
CA LEU A 128 -16.22 35.02 -24.36
C LEU A 128 -15.69 34.18 -23.19
N LEU A 129 -16.57 33.62 -22.36
CA LEU A 129 -16.13 32.85 -21.17
C LEU A 129 -15.39 31.56 -21.57
N ASN A 130 -15.84 30.84 -22.60
CA ASN A 130 -15.24 29.59 -23.05
C ASN A 130 -13.88 29.80 -23.75
N GLN A 131 -13.73 30.86 -24.57
CA GLN A 131 -12.48 31.12 -25.30
C GLN A 131 -11.42 31.81 -24.43
N LEU A 132 -11.81 32.86 -23.67
CA LEU A 132 -10.88 33.62 -22.81
C LEU A 132 -10.60 32.95 -21.46
N LYS A 133 -11.41 31.96 -21.05
CA LYS A 133 -11.23 31.16 -19.82
C LYS A 133 -11.20 32.01 -18.56
N VAL A 134 -12.19 32.89 -18.47
CA VAL A 134 -12.35 33.95 -17.46
C VAL A 134 -12.76 33.35 -16.11
N ILE A 135 -12.01 33.67 -15.06
CA ILE A 135 -12.47 33.52 -13.68
C ILE A 135 -13.34 34.75 -13.35
N MET A 136 -14.59 34.51 -12.96
CA MET A 136 -15.57 35.57 -12.68
C MET A 136 -15.58 35.96 -11.20
N ASP A 137 -15.91 37.21 -10.91
CA ASP A 137 -16.25 37.64 -9.55
C ASP A 137 -17.65 37.17 -9.15
N GLU A 138 -17.88 37.03 -7.85
CA GLU A 138 -19.14 36.52 -7.27
C GLU A 138 -20.37 37.34 -7.68
N HIS A 139 -20.22 38.66 -7.86
CA HIS A 139 -21.33 39.52 -8.23
C HIS A 139 -21.68 39.44 -9.72
N THR A 140 -20.69 39.33 -10.62
CA THR A 140 -20.94 39.03 -12.04
C THR A 140 -21.51 37.62 -12.22
N LEU A 141 -21.07 36.64 -11.41
CA LEU A 141 -21.66 35.30 -11.37
C LEU A 141 -23.14 35.35 -11.00
N ASP A 142 -23.50 36.04 -9.91
CA ASP A 142 -24.89 36.22 -9.49
C ASP A 142 -25.74 36.86 -10.60
N VAL A 143 -25.29 37.97 -11.19
CA VAL A 143 -26.04 38.66 -12.26
C VAL A 143 -26.28 37.75 -13.48
N LEU A 144 -25.26 37.02 -13.95
CA LEU A 144 -25.40 36.18 -15.15
C LEU A 144 -26.20 34.89 -14.90
N VAL A 145 -26.11 34.28 -13.72
CA VAL A 145 -26.99 33.16 -13.33
C VAL A 145 -28.44 33.64 -13.21
N ASN A 146 -28.69 34.75 -12.50
CA ASN A 146 -30.03 35.33 -12.35
C ASN A 146 -30.65 35.70 -13.71
N TYR A 147 -29.87 36.33 -14.61
CA TYR A 147 -30.33 36.67 -15.97
C TYR A 147 -30.73 35.42 -16.77
N THR A 148 -29.88 34.39 -16.80
CA THR A 148 -30.16 33.16 -17.58
C THR A 148 -31.28 32.32 -16.96
N VAL A 149 -31.37 32.21 -15.63
CA VAL A 149 -32.51 31.58 -14.93
C VAL A 149 -33.82 32.29 -15.24
N ARG A 150 -33.85 33.63 -15.24
CA ARG A 150 -35.05 34.40 -15.59
C ARG A 150 -35.41 34.29 -17.08
N ALA A 151 -34.43 34.26 -17.98
CA ALA A 151 -34.67 34.01 -19.41
C ALA A 151 -35.33 32.64 -19.64
N LEU A 152 -34.88 31.57 -18.97
CA LEU A 152 -35.51 30.24 -19.05
C LEU A 152 -36.95 30.18 -18.49
N LYS A 153 -37.32 31.11 -17.61
CA LYS A 153 -38.68 31.21 -17.03
C LYS A 153 -39.63 32.11 -17.82
N VAL A 154 -39.12 33.00 -18.69
CA VAL A 154 -39.91 34.07 -19.35
C VAL A 154 -39.88 33.98 -20.88
N CYS A 155 -38.75 33.63 -21.48
CA CYS A 155 -38.61 33.56 -22.94
C CYS A 155 -39.13 32.23 -23.49
N SER A 156 -39.53 32.25 -24.76
CA SER A 156 -40.10 31.13 -25.50
C SER A 156 -39.10 29.99 -25.72
N THR A 157 -39.59 28.75 -25.85
CA THR A 157 -38.77 27.52 -25.83
C THR A 157 -37.70 27.41 -26.92
N TRP A 158 -37.87 28.09 -28.06
CA TRP A 158 -36.87 28.16 -29.12
C TRP A 158 -35.56 28.88 -28.69
N THR A 159 -35.62 29.72 -27.65
CA THR A 159 -34.45 30.42 -27.09
C THR A 159 -33.63 29.55 -26.12
N HIS A 160 -34.22 28.49 -25.55
CA HIS A 160 -33.71 27.85 -24.34
C HIS A 160 -32.38 27.12 -24.54
N SER A 161 -32.02 26.75 -25.77
CA SER A 161 -30.77 26.04 -26.06
C SER A 161 -29.54 26.92 -25.82
N ASP A 162 -29.54 28.12 -26.40
CA ASP A 162 -28.47 29.11 -26.21
C ASP A 162 -28.42 29.64 -24.77
N VAL A 163 -29.58 29.85 -24.14
CA VAL A 163 -29.67 30.29 -22.74
C VAL A 163 -29.11 29.22 -21.78
N LEU A 164 -29.44 27.93 -21.98
CA LEU A 164 -28.83 26.84 -21.22
C LEU A 164 -27.33 26.73 -21.50
N LEU A 165 -26.86 26.97 -22.73
CA LEU A 165 -25.43 26.90 -23.07
C LEU A 165 -24.62 28.01 -22.40
N ALA A 166 -25.16 29.23 -22.35
CA ALA A 166 -24.62 30.34 -21.57
C ALA A 166 -24.54 29.98 -20.09
N LEU A 167 -25.66 29.54 -19.49
CA LEU A 167 -25.71 29.09 -18.09
C LEU A 167 -24.69 27.99 -17.81
N SER A 168 -24.56 27.00 -18.69
CA SER A 168 -23.59 25.89 -18.59
C SER A 168 -22.14 26.38 -18.46
N THR A 169 -21.84 27.50 -19.11
CA THR A 169 -20.50 28.12 -19.13
C THR A 169 -20.29 28.99 -17.90
N VAL A 170 -21.30 29.76 -17.50
CA VAL A 170 -21.31 30.59 -16.28
C VAL A 170 -21.12 29.76 -15.01
N VAL A 171 -21.72 28.57 -14.92
CA VAL A 171 -21.58 27.68 -13.74
C VAL A 171 -20.34 26.79 -13.78
N TYR A 172 -19.47 26.87 -14.80
CA TYR A 172 -18.31 25.98 -14.96
C TYR A 172 -17.32 26.11 -13.80
N GLY A 173 -17.30 25.11 -12.92
CA GLY A 173 -16.43 25.13 -11.73
C GLY A 173 -16.84 26.16 -10.68
N ASN A 174 -18.00 26.81 -10.82
CA ASN A 174 -18.49 27.86 -9.93
C ASN A 174 -19.66 27.38 -9.04
N GLY A 175 -20.04 26.09 -9.11
CA GLY A 175 -21.17 25.51 -8.38
C GLY A 175 -21.21 25.85 -6.87
N PRO A 176 -20.10 25.70 -6.12
CA PRO A 176 -20.01 26.10 -4.70
C PRO A 176 -20.01 27.62 -4.43
N GLN A 177 -20.24 28.45 -5.44
CA GLN A 177 -20.49 29.90 -5.30
C GLN A 177 -21.93 30.26 -5.71
N CYS A 178 -22.66 29.37 -6.38
CA CYS A 178 -24.02 29.59 -6.85
C CYS A 178 -25.12 29.37 -5.79
N HIS A 179 -24.80 29.28 -4.48
CA HIS A 179 -25.72 28.83 -3.42
C HIS A 179 -27.14 29.41 -3.49
N GLN A 180 -27.27 30.72 -3.74
CA GLN A 180 -28.56 31.42 -3.82
C GLN A 180 -29.47 30.90 -4.96
N HIS A 181 -28.88 30.32 -6.01
CA HIS A 181 -29.54 29.82 -7.22
C HIS A 181 -29.63 28.29 -7.26
N LEU A 182 -28.95 27.55 -6.37
CA LEU A 182 -28.96 26.08 -6.40
C LEU A 182 -30.36 25.49 -6.18
N SER A 183 -31.23 26.16 -5.40
CA SER A 183 -32.63 25.77 -5.23
C SER A 183 -33.43 25.93 -6.54
N ASP A 184 -33.26 27.05 -7.25
CA ASP A 184 -33.93 27.33 -8.53
C ASP A 184 -33.46 26.44 -9.68
N LEU A 185 -32.25 25.88 -9.57
CA LEU A 185 -31.64 25.02 -10.58
C LEU A 185 -31.84 23.52 -10.28
N LEU A 186 -31.74 23.11 -9.01
CA LEU A 186 -31.62 21.71 -8.55
C LEU A 186 -32.56 21.32 -7.40
N GLY A 187 -33.44 22.22 -6.93
CA GLY A 187 -34.56 21.89 -6.06
C GLY A 187 -35.66 21.11 -6.81
N GLU A 188 -36.76 20.77 -6.14
CA GLU A 188 -37.78 19.85 -6.68
C GLU A 188 -38.41 20.34 -8.01
N ASP A 189 -38.77 21.63 -8.09
CA ASP A 189 -39.22 22.31 -9.32
C ASP A 189 -38.05 22.93 -10.14
N GLY A 190 -36.82 22.51 -9.87
CA GLY A 190 -35.60 23.11 -10.42
C GLY A 190 -35.47 22.98 -11.93
N LEU A 191 -35.09 24.07 -12.60
CA LEU A 191 -35.04 24.14 -14.07
C LEU A 191 -34.17 23.04 -14.70
N LEU A 192 -33.04 22.68 -14.08
CA LEU A 192 -32.17 21.63 -14.62
C LEU A 192 -32.77 20.23 -14.43
N LEU A 193 -33.62 19.99 -13.43
CA LEU A 193 -34.36 18.72 -13.30
C LEU A 193 -35.41 18.58 -14.41
N LEU A 194 -36.12 19.66 -14.71
CA LEU A 194 -37.10 19.71 -15.81
C LEU A 194 -36.45 19.39 -17.17
N TYR A 195 -35.34 20.06 -17.51
CA TYR A 195 -34.67 19.84 -18.81
C TYR A 195 -33.84 18.55 -18.87
N SER A 196 -33.27 18.04 -17.76
CA SER A 196 -32.53 16.77 -17.75
C SER A 196 -33.41 15.51 -17.76
N SER A 197 -34.70 15.66 -17.45
CA SER A 197 -35.70 14.59 -17.34
C SER A 197 -35.69 13.61 -18.54
N PRO A 198 -35.81 12.29 -18.31
CA PRO A 198 -36.01 11.31 -19.38
C PRO A 198 -37.24 11.53 -20.26
N LEU A 199 -38.20 12.36 -19.82
CA LEU A 199 -39.41 12.72 -20.57
C LEU A 199 -39.22 13.92 -21.51
N GLN A 200 -38.07 14.61 -21.47
CA GLN A 200 -37.79 15.76 -22.33
C GLN A 200 -37.57 15.29 -23.79
N PRO A 201 -38.45 15.64 -24.75
CA PRO A 201 -38.30 15.21 -26.15
C PRO A 201 -37.10 15.88 -26.85
N ASN A 202 -36.70 17.09 -26.42
CA ASN A 202 -35.55 17.76 -27.00
C ASN A 202 -34.23 17.26 -26.37
N MET A 203 -33.60 16.32 -27.07
CA MET A 203 -32.31 15.72 -26.67
C MET A 203 -31.17 16.74 -26.51
N GLU A 204 -31.22 17.89 -27.20
CA GLU A 204 -30.19 18.93 -27.09
C GLU A 204 -30.36 19.74 -25.80
N LEU A 205 -31.60 20.18 -25.46
CA LEU A 205 -31.88 20.79 -24.16
C LEU A 205 -31.48 19.84 -23.02
N ARG A 206 -31.77 18.54 -23.17
CA ARG A 206 -31.38 17.51 -22.20
C ARG A 206 -29.86 17.36 -22.09
N ARG A 207 -29.13 17.34 -23.20
CA ARG A 207 -27.65 17.30 -23.23
C ARG A 207 -27.05 18.50 -22.50
N VAL A 208 -27.51 19.71 -22.81
CA VAL A 208 -26.95 20.94 -22.23
C VAL A 208 -27.31 21.03 -20.75
N ALA A 209 -28.54 20.72 -20.34
CA ALA A 209 -28.93 20.69 -18.92
C ALA A 209 -28.08 19.71 -18.09
N LEU A 210 -27.87 18.48 -18.56
CA LEU A 210 -26.96 17.52 -17.92
C LEU A 210 -25.51 18.05 -17.87
N THR A 211 -25.09 18.84 -18.86
CA THR A 211 -23.77 19.49 -18.87
C THR A 211 -23.70 20.62 -17.84
N CYS A 212 -24.77 21.42 -17.65
CA CYS A 212 -24.86 22.41 -16.57
C CYS A 212 -24.72 21.73 -15.20
N MET A 213 -25.46 20.64 -14.97
CA MET A 213 -25.37 19.86 -13.72
C MET A 213 -23.95 19.31 -13.50
N ALA A 214 -23.32 18.76 -14.55
CA ALA A 214 -21.95 18.25 -14.47
C ALA A 214 -20.92 19.36 -14.18
N ASN A 215 -21.18 20.58 -14.65
CA ASN A 215 -20.34 21.76 -14.43
C ASN A 215 -20.55 22.39 -13.04
N ILE A 216 -21.75 22.30 -12.46
CA ILE A 216 -22.03 22.64 -11.04
C ILE A 216 -21.35 21.62 -10.10
N CYS A 217 -21.36 20.33 -10.46
CA CYS A 217 -20.64 19.29 -9.71
C CYS A 217 -19.11 19.30 -9.91
N LEU A 218 -18.57 20.14 -10.80
CA LEU A 218 -17.13 20.23 -11.06
C LEU A 218 -16.46 21.03 -9.93
N ARG A 219 -15.52 20.41 -9.22
CA ARG A 219 -14.77 21.05 -8.14
C ARG A 219 -13.37 21.47 -8.60
N ILE A 220 -13.03 22.75 -8.46
CA ILE A 220 -11.66 23.25 -8.66
C ILE A 220 -10.85 23.01 -7.37
N PRO A 221 -9.57 22.59 -7.46
CA PRO A 221 -8.70 22.46 -6.28
C PRO A 221 -8.66 23.75 -5.45
N GLY A 222 -8.89 23.62 -4.13
CA GLY A 222 -8.97 24.74 -3.19
C GLY A 222 -10.39 25.20 -2.84
N GLN A 223 -11.40 24.93 -3.68
CA GLN A 223 -12.79 25.27 -3.36
C GLN A 223 -13.41 24.34 -2.30
N PRO A 224 -14.43 24.79 -1.55
CA PRO A 224 -15.30 23.92 -0.76
C PRO A 224 -16.04 22.89 -1.65
N PRO A 225 -16.53 21.77 -1.08
CA PRO A 225 -17.42 20.87 -1.79
C PRO A 225 -18.81 21.51 -2.01
N LEU A 226 -19.51 21.08 -3.06
CA LEU A 226 -20.94 21.32 -3.23
C LEU A 226 -21.73 20.55 -2.16
N ASP A 227 -22.85 21.11 -1.66
CA ASP A 227 -23.70 20.45 -0.67
C ASP A 227 -24.12 19.04 -1.12
N ASP A 228 -24.02 18.07 -0.21
CA ASP A 228 -24.33 16.66 -0.52
C ASP A 228 -25.80 16.46 -0.95
N GLN A 229 -26.73 17.36 -0.61
CA GLN A 229 -28.11 17.33 -1.12
C GLN A 229 -28.18 17.50 -2.65
N TYR A 230 -27.59 18.58 -3.19
CA TYR A 230 -27.59 18.86 -4.63
C TYR A 230 -26.69 17.89 -5.40
N ARG A 231 -25.64 17.40 -4.75
CA ARG A 231 -24.77 16.33 -5.24
C ARG A 231 -25.52 15.00 -5.40
N THR A 232 -26.40 14.66 -4.45
CA THR A 232 -27.25 13.44 -4.45
C THR A 232 -28.38 13.52 -5.47
N VAL A 233 -29.04 14.68 -5.59
CA VAL A 233 -30.01 14.95 -6.67
C VAL A 233 -29.33 14.79 -8.04
N SER A 234 -28.17 15.41 -8.24
CA SER A 234 -27.45 15.36 -9.52
C SER A 234 -26.99 13.94 -9.85
N PHE A 235 -26.40 13.22 -8.89
CA PHE A 235 -26.08 11.80 -8.99
C PHE A 235 -27.27 10.95 -9.48
N SER A 236 -28.44 11.15 -8.87
CA SER A 236 -29.65 10.38 -9.17
C SER A 236 -30.14 10.64 -10.60
N VAL A 237 -30.10 11.89 -11.07
CA VAL A 237 -30.45 12.27 -12.45
C VAL A 237 -29.49 11.65 -13.48
N PHE A 238 -28.18 11.66 -13.20
CA PHE A 238 -27.20 11.03 -14.07
C PHE A 238 -27.40 9.52 -14.13
N LEU A 239 -27.53 8.84 -12.99
CA LEU A 239 -27.76 7.39 -12.94
C LEU A 239 -29.03 6.98 -13.68
N LYS A 240 -30.16 7.67 -13.42
CA LYS A 240 -31.44 7.46 -14.12
C LYS A 240 -31.31 7.67 -15.64
N THR A 241 -30.49 8.64 -16.07
CA THR A 241 -30.20 8.86 -17.50
C THR A 241 -29.36 7.74 -18.11
N LEU A 242 -28.40 7.16 -17.38
CA LEU A 242 -27.60 6.01 -17.85
C LEU A 242 -28.38 4.69 -17.84
N GLN A 243 -29.39 4.56 -16.99
CA GLN A 243 -30.32 3.42 -16.95
C GLN A 243 -31.43 3.52 -18.01
N SER A 244 -31.77 4.74 -18.46
CA SER A 244 -32.84 4.95 -19.45
C SER A 244 -32.50 4.33 -20.82
N PRO A 245 -33.40 3.56 -21.45
CA PRO A 245 -33.22 3.07 -22.82
C PRO A 245 -33.18 4.25 -23.82
N LYS A 246 -32.66 4.02 -25.02
CA LYS A 246 -32.76 5.01 -26.12
C LYS A 246 -34.25 5.16 -26.49
N PRO A 247 -34.82 6.38 -26.54
CA PRO A 247 -36.20 6.56 -26.98
C PRO A 247 -36.37 6.14 -28.45
N PRO A 248 -37.57 5.68 -28.86
CA PRO A 248 -37.85 5.39 -30.26
C PRO A 248 -37.64 6.65 -31.12
N ASN A 249 -37.29 6.45 -32.39
CA ASN A 249 -37.03 7.50 -33.39
C ASN A 249 -35.93 8.52 -33.02
N THR A 250 -35.13 8.27 -31.96
CA THR A 250 -34.02 9.15 -31.57
C THR A 250 -32.71 8.76 -32.26
N ASP A 251 -32.06 9.76 -32.86
CA ASP A 251 -30.73 9.63 -33.45
C ASP A 251 -29.69 9.13 -32.42
N GLU A 252 -28.77 8.29 -32.88
CA GLU A 252 -27.83 7.61 -32.01
C GLU A 252 -26.59 8.45 -31.63
N LEU A 253 -26.22 9.42 -32.45
CA LEU A 253 -25.16 10.38 -32.14
C LEU A 253 -25.61 11.30 -31.00
N PHE A 254 -26.82 11.86 -31.08
CA PHE A 254 -27.42 12.67 -30.01
C PHE A 254 -27.66 11.86 -28.73
N TYR A 255 -28.08 10.60 -28.81
CA TYR A 255 -28.14 9.73 -27.61
C TYR A 255 -26.75 9.49 -27.00
N CYS A 256 -25.73 9.22 -27.80
CA CYS A 256 -24.35 9.11 -27.30
C CYS A 256 -23.85 10.40 -26.63
N MET A 257 -24.26 11.58 -27.13
CA MET A 257 -23.93 12.88 -26.52
C MET A 257 -24.59 13.09 -25.16
N VAL A 258 -25.88 12.73 -25.01
CA VAL A 258 -26.59 12.76 -23.71
C VAL A 258 -25.95 11.80 -22.70
N ILE A 259 -25.59 10.59 -23.13
CA ILE A 259 -24.89 9.61 -22.29
C ILE A 259 -23.48 10.10 -21.88
N GLN A 260 -22.72 10.73 -22.80
CA GLN A 260 -21.43 11.35 -22.46
C GLN A 260 -21.56 12.48 -21.42
N ALA A 261 -22.59 13.32 -21.52
CA ALA A 261 -22.86 14.38 -20.54
C ALA A 261 -23.16 13.79 -19.14
N ALA A 262 -24.00 12.76 -19.05
CA ALA A 262 -24.32 12.09 -17.78
C ALA A 262 -23.12 11.33 -17.19
N LEU A 263 -22.29 10.69 -18.02
CA LEU A 263 -21.02 10.08 -17.58
C LEU A 263 -20.05 11.12 -17.00
N LYS A 264 -19.84 12.24 -17.71
CA LYS A 264 -19.03 13.38 -17.19
C LYS A 264 -19.60 13.88 -15.86
N GLY A 265 -20.93 13.96 -15.74
CA GLY A 265 -21.63 14.30 -14.49
C GLY A 265 -21.29 13.38 -13.32
N LEU A 266 -21.40 12.05 -13.49
CA LEU A 266 -20.97 11.09 -12.46
C LEU A 266 -19.48 11.21 -12.13
N GLN A 267 -18.63 11.44 -13.13
CA GLN A 267 -17.20 11.63 -12.88
C GLN A 267 -16.94 12.87 -12.00
N CYS A 268 -17.63 13.99 -12.25
CA CYS A 268 -17.56 15.18 -11.40
C CYS A 268 -18.06 14.89 -9.97
N VAL A 269 -19.23 14.24 -9.82
CA VAL A 269 -19.81 13.86 -8.51
C VAL A 269 -18.83 13.04 -7.67
N PHE A 270 -18.20 12.01 -8.25
CA PHE A 270 -17.21 11.20 -7.53
C PHE A 270 -15.88 11.92 -7.29
N SER A 271 -15.52 12.91 -8.13
CA SER A 271 -14.30 13.71 -7.96
C SER A 271 -14.42 14.79 -6.87
N GLY A 272 -15.65 15.19 -6.49
CA GLY A 272 -15.88 16.25 -5.49
C GLY A 272 -15.34 15.93 -4.08
N GLY A 273 -15.18 14.65 -3.74
CA GLY A 273 -14.71 14.17 -2.44
C GLY A 273 -15.19 12.75 -2.15
N LYS A 274 -14.93 12.22 -0.95
CA LYS A 274 -15.45 10.89 -0.55
C LYS A 274 -16.97 10.81 -0.80
N TRP A 275 -17.41 9.70 -1.37
CA TRP A 275 -18.81 9.39 -1.62
C TRP A 275 -19.24 8.22 -0.75
N LYS A 276 -20.47 8.25 -0.24
CA LYS A 276 -21.10 7.14 0.48
C LYS A 276 -22.30 6.69 -0.33
N PHE A 277 -22.33 5.41 -0.72
CA PHE A 277 -23.48 4.83 -1.42
C PHE A 277 -24.57 4.47 -0.41
N GLY A 278 -25.82 4.77 -0.74
CA GLY A 278 -27.02 4.48 0.03
C GLY A 278 -27.35 2.98 0.03
N GLY A 279 -26.60 2.21 0.80
CA GLY A 279 -26.74 0.75 0.85
C GLY A 279 -26.05 0.02 -0.32
N GLY A 280 -26.28 -1.29 -0.41
CA GLY A 280 -25.59 -2.15 -1.38
C GLY A 280 -26.04 -1.95 -2.82
N ASP A 281 -27.35 -1.74 -3.03
CA ASP A 281 -27.97 -1.80 -4.36
C ASP A 281 -27.60 -0.59 -5.24
N GLU A 282 -27.36 0.59 -4.66
CA GLU A 282 -26.87 1.76 -5.42
C GLU A 282 -25.54 1.46 -6.10
N LEU A 283 -24.55 0.98 -5.34
CA LEU A 283 -23.23 0.63 -5.88
C LEU A 283 -23.38 -0.47 -6.95
N GLY A 284 -24.19 -1.49 -6.67
CA GLY A 284 -24.51 -2.55 -7.61
C GLY A 284 -25.12 -2.05 -8.93
N SER A 285 -26.02 -1.06 -8.87
CA SER A 285 -26.70 -0.51 -10.05
C SER A 285 -25.84 0.45 -10.87
N ILE A 286 -24.95 1.22 -10.23
CA ILE A 286 -23.92 2.00 -10.93
C ILE A 286 -22.97 1.06 -11.67
N LEU A 287 -22.45 0.04 -10.97
CA LEU A 287 -21.52 -0.94 -11.55
C LEU A 287 -22.16 -1.71 -12.72
N ALA A 288 -23.45 -2.07 -12.61
CA ALA A 288 -24.22 -2.62 -13.72
C ALA A 288 -24.30 -1.65 -14.92
N SER A 289 -24.69 -0.40 -14.68
CA SER A 289 -24.86 0.63 -15.72
C SER A 289 -23.54 0.93 -16.44
N LEU A 290 -22.44 1.03 -15.70
CA LEU A 290 -21.10 1.22 -16.26
C LEU A 290 -20.59 -0.03 -17.00
N LYS A 291 -20.89 -1.24 -16.49
CA LYS A 291 -20.56 -2.50 -17.18
C LYS A 291 -21.31 -2.64 -18.51
N ARG A 292 -22.56 -2.17 -18.61
CA ARG A 292 -23.29 -2.08 -19.89
C ARG A 292 -22.61 -1.09 -20.85
N LEU A 293 -22.35 0.13 -20.37
CA LEU A 293 -21.88 1.23 -21.22
C LEU A 293 -20.42 1.07 -21.70
N MET A 294 -19.57 0.34 -20.97
CA MET A 294 -18.22 0.00 -21.45
C MET A 294 -18.19 -0.95 -22.66
N PHE A 295 -19.34 -1.52 -23.08
CA PHE A 295 -19.48 -2.28 -24.33
C PHE A 295 -20.37 -1.59 -25.37
N GLN A 296 -20.78 -0.32 -25.17
CA GLN A 296 -21.64 0.41 -26.11
C GLN A 296 -21.05 0.43 -27.54
N GLY A 297 -21.83 -0.01 -28.53
CA GLY A 297 -21.42 -0.05 -29.94
C GLY A 297 -20.38 -1.12 -30.28
N THR A 298 -20.21 -2.16 -29.46
CA THR A 298 -19.29 -3.28 -29.73
C THR A 298 -19.96 -4.33 -30.62
N PRO A 299 -19.44 -4.65 -31.82
CA PRO A 299 -20.04 -5.65 -32.71
C PRO A 299 -20.13 -7.04 -32.06
N GLY A 300 -21.24 -7.74 -32.29
CA GLY A 300 -21.47 -9.10 -31.79
C GLY A 300 -21.83 -9.22 -30.31
N VAL A 301 -21.94 -8.11 -29.57
CA VAL A 301 -22.42 -8.11 -28.18
C VAL A 301 -23.95 -8.08 -28.15
N SER A 302 -24.56 -9.25 -28.02
CA SER A 302 -26.00 -9.42 -27.71
C SER A 302 -26.12 -10.18 -26.40
N VAL A 303 -26.31 -9.41 -25.31
CA VAL A 303 -26.35 -9.90 -23.92
C VAL A 303 -27.37 -9.06 -23.16
N GLU A 304 -28.22 -9.70 -22.35
CA GLU A 304 -29.11 -8.99 -21.42
C GLU A 304 -28.31 -8.49 -20.21
N TRP A 305 -28.49 -7.21 -19.86
CA TRP A 305 -27.73 -6.56 -18.80
C TRP A 305 -28.58 -6.49 -17.52
N PRO A 306 -28.10 -6.99 -16.37
CA PRO A 306 -28.83 -6.86 -15.11
C PRO A 306 -28.91 -5.39 -14.69
N ALA A 307 -29.99 -4.99 -14.02
CA ALA A 307 -30.16 -3.62 -13.52
C ALA A 307 -29.30 -3.31 -12.27
N VAL A 308 -28.90 -4.36 -11.54
CA VAL A 308 -28.08 -4.32 -10.33
C VAL A 308 -27.10 -5.49 -10.40
N LEU A 309 -25.81 -5.25 -10.17
CA LEU A 309 -24.84 -6.30 -9.84
C LEU A 309 -24.85 -6.52 -8.33
N TYR A 310 -24.72 -7.77 -7.89
CA TYR A 310 -24.62 -8.10 -6.47
C TYR A 310 -23.21 -8.60 -6.13
N PRO A 311 -22.67 -8.28 -4.94
CA PRO A 311 -21.36 -8.76 -4.53
C PRO A 311 -21.41 -10.26 -4.23
N ALA A 312 -20.42 -11.01 -4.69
CA ALA A 312 -20.21 -12.40 -4.30
C ALA A 312 -19.93 -12.50 -2.79
N PRO A 313 -20.47 -13.51 -2.09
CA PRO A 313 -20.24 -13.70 -0.66
C PRO A 313 -18.78 -14.12 -0.41
N LEU A 314 -17.94 -13.15 -0.06
CA LEU A 314 -16.54 -13.40 0.28
C LEU A 314 -16.42 -14.12 1.64
N PRO A 315 -15.51 -15.11 1.78
CA PRO A 315 -15.09 -15.60 3.09
C PRO A 315 -14.64 -14.44 3.98
N GLN A 316 -15.03 -14.46 5.26
CA GLN A 316 -14.78 -13.34 6.17
C GLN A 316 -13.29 -13.25 6.54
N TYR A 317 -12.56 -12.37 5.84
CA TYR A 317 -11.20 -12.01 6.21
C TYR A 317 -11.22 -11.11 7.47
N GLU A 318 -10.62 -11.59 8.55
CA GLU A 318 -10.46 -10.86 9.81
C GLU A 318 -9.28 -9.87 9.71
N GLY A 319 -9.56 -8.68 9.16
CA GLY A 319 -8.76 -7.51 9.42
C GLY A 319 -9.01 -7.00 10.85
N LEU A 320 -7.95 -6.57 11.55
CA LEU A 320 -8.00 -6.11 12.95
C LEU A 320 -9.11 -5.08 13.20
N SER A 321 -9.81 -5.26 14.32
CA SER A 321 -11.06 -4.56 14.65
C SER A 321 -10.91 -3.04 14.80
N THR A 322 -11.71 -2.30 14.03
CA THR A 322 -12.20 -0.97 14.43
C THR A 322 -13.49 -1.14 15.24
N GLN A 323 -13.60 -0.44 16.37
CA GLN A 323 -14.70 -0.60 17.34
C GLN A 323 -16.10 -0.52 16.71
N LYS A 324 -17.01 -1.41 17.13
CA LYS A 324 -18.46 -1.27 16.86
C LYS A 324 -19.02 -0.05 17.61
N PRO A 325 -19.93 0.73 17.01
CA PRO A 325 -20.77 1.67 17.75
C PRO A 325 -21.65 0.93 18.77
N THR A 326 -21.98 1.60 19.88
CA THR A 326 -22.91 1.12 20.90
C THR A 326 -24.36 1.18 20.41
N GLU A 327 -25.10 0.08 20.51
CA GLU A 327 -26.56 0.08 20.34
C GLU A 327 -27.24 0.67 21.59
N PRO A 328 -28.29 1.51 21.44
CA PRO A 328 -29.02 2.08 22.57
C PRO A 328 -29.97 1.07 23.21
N GLN A 329 -30.10 1.14 24.53
CA GLN A 329 -30.93 0.23 25.34
C GLN A 329 -32.43 0.36 25.03
N LYS A 330 -33.16 -0.76 25.18
CA LYS A 330 -34.54 -0.74 25.66
C LYS A 330 -34.77 -1.77 26.76
N THR A 331 -35.34 -1.29 27.86
CA THR A 331 -35.99 -2.06 28.93
C THR A 331 -37.32 -2.65 28.40
N SER A 332 -38.04 -3.56 29.07
CA SER A 332 -38.05 -3.95 30.49
C SER A 332 -38.63 -5.37 30.70
N GLU A 333 -38.03 -6.15 31.62
CA GLU A 333 -38.70 -6.91 32.72
C GLU A 333 -39.79 -8.01 32.45
N PRO A 334 -40.11 -8.88 33.45
CA PRO A 334 -39.21 -9.58 34.39
C PRO A 334 -39.55 -11.13 34.43
N PRO A 335 -39.49 -11.92 35.53
CA PRO A 335 -38.62 -13.12 35.52
C PRO A 335 -39.27 -14.43 36.01
N LYS A 336 -38.42 -15.43 36.33
CA LYS A 336 -38.68 -16.67 37.12
C LYS A 336 -39.25 -17.88 36.36
N ASP A 337 -38.88 -19.13 36.69
CA ASP A 337 -37.90 -19.62 37.69
C ASP A 337 -37.28 -20.99 37.33
N ALA A 338 -36.16 -21.31 37.99
CA ALA A 338 -35.66 -22.64 38.35
C ALA A 338 -35.33 -23.77 37.30
N ALA A 339 -34.05 -24.15 37.32
CA ALA A 339 -33.54 -25.52 37.58
C ALA A 339 -33.10 -26.52 36.47
N VAL A 340 -31.77 -26.74 36.43
CA VAL A 340 -31.04 -28.03 36.62
C VAL A 340 -30.95 -29.09 35.49
N SER A 341 -29.68 -29.34 35.08
CA SER A 341 -29.07 -30.61 34.55
C SER A 341 -29.34 -31.07 33.11
N GLY A 342 -28.41 -31.89 32.55
CA GLY A 342 -28.66 -32.71 31.35
C GLY A 342 -27.53 -32.89 30.30
N LYS A 343 -26.41 -33.56 30.64
CA LYS A 343 -25.51 -34.21 29.64
C LYS A 343 -26.07 -35.64 29.33
N PRO A 344 -25.59 -36.39 28.30
CA PRO A 344 -25.37 -36.04 26.88
C PRO A 344 -25.80 -37.17 25.88
N SER A 345 -25.45 -37.01 24.59
CA SER A 345 -25.21 -38.09 23.58
C SER A 345 -26.39 -38.81 22.88
N GLY A 346 -26.09 -39.47 21.74
CA GLY A 346 -26.74 -40.74 21.37
C GLY A 346 -27.61 -40.83 20.10
N ASN A 347 -27.00 -41.09 18.94
CA ASN A 347 -27.67 -41.50 17.68
C ASN A 347 -28.78 -42.58 17.83
N LYS A 348 -29.95 -42.42 17.17
CA LYS A 348 -30.54 -43.46 16.24
C LYS A 348 -31.84 -43.05 15.50
N LYS A 349 -32.12 -43.80 14.42
CA LYS A 349 -33.16 -43.61 13.39
C LYS A 349 -34.56 -44.14 13.80
N LYS A 350 -35.63 -43.45 13.33
CA LYS A 350 -36.91 -43.97 12.75
C LYS A 350 -37.60 -42.75 12.07
N LYS A 351 -38.04 -42.72 10.81
CA LYS A 351 -38.72 -43.67 9.90
C LYS A 351 -40.22 -43.83 10.19
N HIS A 352 -41.07 -43.25 9.33
CA HIS A 352 -42.51 -43.54 9.21
C HIS A 352 -42.87 -43.92 7.75
N ARG A 353 -44.07 -44.48 7.52
CA ARG A 353 -44.42 -45.20 6.27
C ARG A 353 -45.94 -45.28 6.00
N GLY A 354 -46.37 -44.95 4.78
CA GLY A 354 -47.62 -45.35 4.10
C GLY A 354 -47.48 -44.98 2.61
N LYS A 355 -47.70 -45.84 1.59
CA LYS A 355 -48.86 -46.66 1.14
C LYS A 355 -50.05 -45.82 0.66
N GLY A 356 -50.69 -46.09 -0.51
CA GLY A 356 -50.55 -47.16 -1.54
C GLY A 356 -50.50 -46.60 -2.99
N LYS A 357 -50.07 -47.36 -4.03
CA LYS A 357 -50.78 -48.45 -4.80
C LYS A 357 -52.02 -47.95 -5.56
N LYS A 358 -52.33 -48.29 -6.82
CA LYS A 358 -51.91 -49.28 -7.87
C LYS A 358 -51.60 -48.50 -9.20
N THR A 359 -51.27 -48.97 -10.42
CA THR A 359 -50.76 -50.17 -11.20
C THR A 359 -50.50 -49.65 -12.64
N SER A 360 -49.68 -50.21 -13.56
CA SER A 360 -48.61 -51.23 -13.65
C SER A 360 -47.93 -51.05 -15.07
N THR A 361 -47.14 -51.92 -15.73
CA THR A 361 -46.77 -53.35 -15.60
C THR A 361 -45.42 -53.66 -16.31
N GLU A 362 -45.01 -54.93 -16.24
CA GLU A 362 -44.16 -55.80 -17.12
C GLU A 362 -43.87 -55.38 -18.59
N GLU A 363 -42.79 -55.79 -19.31
CA GLU A 363 -41.61 -56.70 -19.14
C GLU A 363 -40.53 -56.36 -20.25
N SER A 364 -39.35 -56.99 -20.46
CA SER A 364 -38.27 -57.53 -19.59
C SER A 364 -37.11 -58.19 -20.40
N ARG A 365 -35.84 -57.91 -20.01
CA ARG A 365 -34.55 -58.63 -20.28
C ARG A 365 -34.02 -58.89 -21.72
N GLY A 366 -32.68 -58.78 -21.83
CA GLY A 366 -31.78 -59.46 -22.78
C GLY A 366 -31.65 -58.90 -24.20
N ASP A 367 -30.61 -59.21 -24.98
CA ASP A 367 -29.23 -59.72 -24.69
C ASP A 367 -28.34 -59.49 -25.96
N ASP A 368 -27.01 -59.61 -25.79
CA ASP A 368 -25.95 -60.03 -26.75
C ASP A 368 -25.53 -59.27 -28.06
N GLU A 369 -24.20 -59.23 -28.22
CA GLU A 369 -23.30 -59.51 -29.39
C GLU A 369 -23.13 -58.61 -30.66
N GLU A 370 -21.87 -58.14 -30.81
CA GLU A 370 -20.91 -58.29 -31.95
C GLU A 370 -20.86 -57.50 -33.30
N GLU A 371 -19.58 -57.35 -33.71
CA GLU A 371 -18.90 -57.21 -35.02
C GLU A 371 -19.31 -56.24 -36.17
N ASP A 372 -18.44 -55.22 -36.34
CA ASP A 372 -17.45 -55.07 -37.44
C ASP A 372 -17.85 -54.60 -38.88
N ARG A 373 -16.82 -54.01 -39.52
CA ARG A 373 -16.53 -53.81 -40.96
C ARG A 373 -16.88 -52.52 -41.72
N GLU A 374 -15.80 -52.00 -42.28
CA GLU A 374 -15.64 -51.02 -43.35
C GLU A 374 -16.31 -51.42 -44.68
N ALA A 375 -16.65 -50.42 -45.52
CA ALA A 375 -16.32 -50.34 -46.96
C ALA A 375 -17.15 -49.24 -47.69
N VAL A 376 -16.80 -48.70 -48.87
CA VAL A 376 -15.53 -48.18 -49.42
C VAL A 376 -15.85 -47.43 -50.74
N LEU A 377 -15.31 -46.21 -50.95
CA LEU A 377 -15.35 -45.44 -52.24
C LEU A 377 -16.79 -45.07 -52.76
N ALA A 378 -17.04 -44.31 -53.85
CA ALA A 378 -16.17 -43.70 -54.88
C ALA A 378 -16.72 -42.39 -55.52
N LEU A 379 -15.80 -41.49 -55.91
CA LEU A 379 -15.73 -40.70 -57.18
C LEU A 379 -16.89 -39.84 -57.77
N GLN A 380 -16.48 -38.65 -58.27
CA GLN A 380 -16.94 -37.92 -59.48
C GLN A 380 -18.31 -37.19 -59.50
N LYS A 381 -18.59 -36.18 -60.38
CA LYS A 381 -17.77 -35.13 -61.06
C LYS A 381 -18.67 -34.14 -61.85
N GLY A 382 -18.52 -32.82 -61.66
CA GLY A 382 -19.19 -31.75 -62.46
C GLY A 382 -20.69 -31.52 -62.14
N GLY A 383 -21.36 -30.47 -62.64
CA GLY A 383 -20.82 -29.28 -63.30
C GLY A 383 -21.87 -28.29 -63.88
N VAL A 384 -21.64 -26.98 -63.65
CA VAL A 384 -21.90 -25.84 -64.55
C VAL A 384 -23.36 -25.40 -64.91
N ARG A 385 -23.66 -24.14 -64.55
CA ARG A 385 -24.61 -23.13 -65.13
C ARG A 385 -26.12 -23.13 -64.79
N GLU A 386 -26.59 -21.87 -64.67
CA GLU A 386 -27.91 -21.28 -65.01
C GLU A 386 -29.18 -21.92 -64.38
N GLY A 387 -30.17 -21.17 -63.87
CA GLY A 387 -30.28 -19.72 -63.65
C GLY A 387 -31.73 -19.32 -63.31
N GLY A 388 -31.96 -18.42 -62.36
CA GLY A 388 -33.33 -18.00 -62.00
C GLY A 388 -33.40 -16.97 -60.87
N ARG A 389 -34.41 -16.09 -60.91
CA ARG A 389 -34.77 -15.16 -59.82
C ARG A 389 -35.88 -15.77 -58.96
N GLY A 390 -35.85 -15.51 -57.66
CA GLY A 390 -36.96 -15.79 -56.74
C GLY A 390 -36.69 -15.16 -55.38
N GLU A 391 -37.68 -14.43 -54.85
CA GLU A 391 -37.63 -13.82 -53.51
C GLU A 391 -38.26 -14.78 -52.49
N ALA A 392 -37.57 -15.07 -51.39
CA ALA A 392 -38.13 -15.70 -50.19
C ALA A 392 -37.15 -15.52 -49.01
N GLU A 393 -37.66 -15.63 -47.77
CA GLU A 393 -36.95 -15.19 -46.56
C GLU A 393 -36.30 -16.34 -45.74
N SER A 394 -35.42 -15.91 -44.82
CA SER A 394 -35.17 -16.49 -43.49
C SER A 394 -34.07 -17.58 -43.29
N LEU A 395 -33.57 -17.60 -42.04
CA LEU A 395 -32.89 -18.70 -41.34
C LEU A 395 -31.54 -19.22 -41.89
N SER A 396 -30.46 -18.46 -41.66
CA SER A 396 -29.10 -19.00 -41.61
C SER A 396 -28.62 -19.21 -40.17
N LYS A 397 -28.16 -20.44 -39.84
CA LYS A 397 -27.52 -20.76 -38.55
C LYS A 397 -26.08 -20.23 -38.54
N PRO A 398 -25.55 -19.71 -37.41
CA PRO A 398 -24.16 -19.27 -37.34
C PRO A 398 -23.21 -20.47 -37.38
N SER A 399 -22.34 -20.51 -38.40
CA SER A 399 -21.20 -21.44 -38.46
C SER A 399 -20.07 -20.94 -37.55
N ALA A 400 -19.40 -21.84 -36.85
CA ALA A 400 -18.27 -21.49 -35.99
C ALA A 400 -17.08 -20.98 -36.81
N GLN A 401 -16.48 -19.85 -36.42
CA GLN A 401 -15.31 -19.29 -37.10
C GLN A 401 -14.16 -18.95 -36.15
N SER A 402 -13.03 -19.61 -36.42
CA SER A 402 -11.62 -19.22 -36.22
C SER A 402 -11.21 -18.30 -35.04
N LEU A 403 -10.31 -18.82 -34.21
CA LEU A 403 -9.56 -18.07 -33.20
C LEU A 403 -8.37 -17.31 -33.82
N TYR A 404 -8.63 -16.27 -34.62
CA TYR A 404 -7.58 -15.35 -35.12
C TYR A 404 -8.06 -13.88 -35.13
N PRO A 405 -7.27 -12.91 -34.62
CA PRO A 405 -7.71 -11.53 -34.52
C PRO A 405 -7.58 -10.78 -35.85
N SER A 406 -8.72 -10.37 -36.44
CA SER A 406 -8.81 -9.85 -37.81
C SER A 406 -8.28 -8.43 -38.03
N TRP A 407 -7.94 -7.70 -36.97
CA TRP A 407 -7.50 -6.30 -37.02
C TRP A 407 -6.11 -6.03 -37.66
N LYS A 408 -5.40 -7.06 -38.15
CA LYS A 408 -4.11 -6.90 -38.85
C LYS A 408 -4.24 -6.31 -40.28
N ARG A 409 -5.42 -5.81 -40.65
CA ARG A 409 -5.66 -5.05 -41.88
C ARG A 409 -5.54 -3.56 -41.54
N THR A 410 -4.42 -2.96 -41.89
CA THR A 410 -4.09 -1.55 -41.60
C THR A 410 -5.18 -0.60 -42.10
N SER A 411 -5.77 0.18 -41.19
CA SER A 411 -6.60 1.32 -41.55
C SER A 411 -5.68 2.43 -42.07
N SER A 412 -5.86 2.82 -43.32
CA SER A 412 -5.19 3.99 -43.90
C SER A 412 -6.04 5.23 -43.61
N ASP A 413 -5.41 6.35 -43.25
CA ASP A 413 -6.09 7.61 -42.90
C ASP A 413 -6.58 8.39 -44.14
N SER A 414 -7.22 7.71 -45.09
CA SER A 414 -7.84 8.30 -46.29
C SER A 414 -9.30 8.68 -46.01
N GLU A 415 -9.53 9.75 -45.25
CA GLU A 415 -10.87 10.14 -44.76
C GLU A 415 -11.83 10.72 -45.83
N PHE A 416 -11.43 10.87 -47.08
CA PHE A 416 -12.20 11.56 -48.12
C PHE A 416 -12.48 10.68 -49.36
N SER A 417 -13.68 10.08 -49.41
CA SER A 417 -14.32 9.60 -50.66
C SER A 417 -15.84 9.38 -50.52
N ASP A 418 -16.33 8.80 -49.42
CA ASP A 418 -17.75 8.42 -49.26
C ASP A 418 -18.54 9.26 -48.24
N PRO A 419 -19.71 9.82 -48.58
CA PRO A 419 -20.54 10.60 -47.65
C PRO A 419 -21.17 9.72 -46.56
N GLU A 420 -21.64 8.51 -46.89
CA GLU A 420 -22.21 7.57 -45.90
C GLU A 420 -21.16 7.05 -44.91
N GLY A 421 -19.91 6.87 -45.38
CA GLY A 421 -18.77 6.50 -44.54
C GLY A 421 -18.53 7.49 -43.40
N SER A 422 -18.76 8.78 -43.65
CA SER A 422 -18.60 9.86 -42.66
C SER A 422 -19.57 9.76 -41.49
N ALA A 423 -20.83 9.36 -41.71
CA ALA A 423 -21.81 9.18 -40.65
C ALA A 423 -21.43 7.98 -39.75
N GLN A 424 -21.08 6.85 -40.37
CA GLN A 424 -20.76 5.63 -39.64
C GLN A 424 -19.37 5.67 -38.98
N SER A 425 -18.43 6.49 -39.46
CA SER A 425 -17.17 6.77 -38.72
C SER A 425 -17.42 7.66 -37.49
N LYS A 426 -18.20 8.74 -37.63
CA LYS A 426 -18.61 9.61 -36.51
C LYS A 426 -19.34 8.83 -35.40
N LEU A 427 -20.30 7.96 -35.75
CA LEU A 427 -21.00 7.14 -34.76
C LEU A 427 -20.04 6.18 -34.01
N ARG A 428 -19.12 5.52 -34.73
CA ARG A 428 -18.07 4.68 -34.10
C ARG A 428 -17.16 5.47 -33.15
N LEU A 429 -16.78 6.70 -33.49
CA LEU A 429 -16.02 7.60 -32.61
C LEU A 429 -16.80 7.95 -31.33
N TYR A 430 -18.10 8.25 -31.45
CA TYR A 430 -18.93 8.62 -30.30
C TYR A 430 -19.26 7.43 -29.40
N HIS A 431 -19.41 6.22 -29.94
CA HIS A 431 -19.42 5.00 -29.13
C HIS A 431 -18.09 4.80 -28.38
N GLY A 432 -16.95 5.04 -29.03
CA GLY A 432 -15.64 5.04 -28.38
C GLY A 432 -15.55 6.03 -27.20
N ARG A 433 -16.04 7.26 -27.39
CA ARG A 433 -16.14 8.28 -26.32
C ARG A 433 -17.09 7.85 -25.18
N VAL A 434 -18.21 7.17 -25.47
CA VAL A 434 -19.10 6.59 -24.42
C VAL A 434 -18.37 5.50 -23.62
N ARG A 435 -17.70 4.55 -24.28
CA ARG A 435 -16.95 3.49 -23.58
C ARG A 435 -15.81 4.06 -22.74
N GLN A 436 -15.10 5.07 -23.25
CA GLN A 436 -14.07 5.79 -22.50
C GLN A 436 -14.64 6.48 -21.25
N GLY A 437 -15.76 7.19 -21.39
CA GLY A 437 -16.45 7.82 -20.26
C GLY A 437 -16.88 6.81 -19.19
N ALA A 438 -17.46 5.67 -19.59
CA ALA A 438 -17.86 4.61 -18.68
C ALA A 438 -16.68 4.04 -17.88
N LEU A 439 -15.52 3.87 -18.52
CA LEU A 439 -14.29 3.41 -17.86
C LEU A 439 -13.68 4.49 -16.94
N HIS A 440 -13.75 5.78 -17.28
CA HIS A 440 -13.35 6.87 -16.38
C HIS A 440 -14.26 6.95 -15.13
N CYS A 441 -15.57 6.81 -15.29
CA CYS A 441 -16.50 6.72 -14.16
C CYS A 441 -16.19 5.49 -13.28
N LEU A 442 -15.92 4.34 -13.89
CA LEU A 442 -15.59 3.13 -13.15
C LEU A 442 -14.25 3.27 -12.41
N LEU A 443 -13.25 3.92 -13.00
CA LEU A 443 -11.98 4.24 -12.35
C LEU A 443 -12.18 5.14 -11.12
N ALA A 444 -13.10 6.11 -11.19
CA ALA A 444 -13.46 6.96 -10.05
C ALA A 444 -14.16 6.15 -8.94
N VAL A 445 -15.11 5.26 -9.28
CA VAL A 445 -15.77 4.35 -8.32
C VAL A 445 -14.75 3.40 -7.67
N VAL A 446 -13.88 2.77 -8.45
CA VAL A 446 -12.81 1.86 -7.98
C VAL A 446 -11.82 2.54 -7.02
N LYS A 447 -11.58 3.85 -7.19
CA LYS A 447 -10.74 4.65 -6.28
C LYS A 447 -11.49 5.21 -5.06
N GLY A 448 -12.81 5.37 -5.14
CA GLY A 448 -13.65 5.89 -4.05
C GLY A 448 -14.23 4.84 -3.11
N VAL A 449 -14.43 3.60 -3.58
CA VAL A 449 -15.00 2.48 -2.82
C VAL A 449 -13.95 1.80 -1.95
N GLU A 450 -14.34 1.38 -0.74
CA GLU A 450 -13.48 0.57 0.12
C GLU A 450 -13.13 -0.78 -0.55
N LYS A 451 -11.83 -1.10 -0.60
CA LYS A 451 -11.30 -2.27 -1.32
C LYS A 451 -12.00 -3.59 -0.95
N ARG A 452 -12.35 -3.81 0.33
CA ARG A 452 -13.10 -4.99 0.81
C ARG A 452 -14.46 -5.14 0.11
N THR A 453 -15.18 -4.04 -0.06
CA THR A 453 -16.49 -4.00 -0.74
C THR A 453 -16.32 -4.17 -2.26
N LEU A 454 -15.30 -3.54 -2.83
CA LEU A 454 -14.99 -3.66 -4.26
C LEU A 454 -14.68 -5.11 -4.67
N TYR A 455 -13.93 -5.86 -3.86
CA TYR A 455 -13.56 -7.24 -4.17
C TYR A 455 -14.76 -8.21 -4.22
N GLY A 456 -15.90 -7.87 -3.61
CA GLY A 456 -17.16 -8.61 -3.81
C GLY A 456 -17.63 -8.60 -5.28
N TYR A 457 -17.26 -7.57 -6.06
CA TYR A 457 -17.62 -7.43 -7.47
C TYR A 457 -16.54 -7.95 -8.44
N TRP A 458 -15.48 -8.61 -7.94
CA TRP A 458 -14.32 -9.06 -8.74
C TRP A 458 -14.73 -9.85 -10.00
N SER A 459 -15.53 -10.90 -9.80
CA SER A 459 -16.08 -11.81 -10.83
C SER A 459 -16.91 -11.10 -11.91
N SER A 460 -17.43 -9.90 -11.63
CA SER A 460 -18.18 -9.11 -12.59
C SER A 460 -17.29 -8.36 -13.59
N PHE A 461 -16.00 -8.15 -13.30
CA PHE A 461 -15.08 -7.38 -14.14
C PHE A 461 -13.84 -8.16 -14.58
N ILE A 462 -13.49 -9.23 -13.87
CA ILE A 462 -12.37 -10.14 -14.11
C ILE A 462 -12.93 -11.57 -14.17
N PRO A 463 -12.52 -12.43 -15.13
CA PRO A 463 -13.06 -13.77 -15.27
C PRO A 463 -12.45 -14.75 -14.24
N ASP A 464 -13.31 -15.55 -13.58
CA ASP A 464 -12.86 -16.51 -12.58
C ASP A 464 -12.39 -17.86 -13.16
N SER A 465 -12.87 -18.28 -14.35
CA SER A 465 -12.50 -19.59 -14.93
C SER A 465 -12.75 -19.69 -16.45
N PRO A 466 -11.88 -20.37 -17.23
CA PRO A 466 -12.09 -20.65 -18.65
C PRO A 466 -12.88 -21.95 -18.86
N ILE A 467 -14.21 -21.90 -18.71
CA ILE A 467 -15.11 -23.06 -18.91
C ILE A 467 -16.15 -22.75 -20.01
N GLY A 468 -16.60 -23.80 -20.71
CA GLY A 468 -17.40 -23.73 -21.93
C GLY A 468 -18.72 -22.95 -21.81
N GLY A 469 -18.75 -21.77 -22.43
CA GLY A 469 -19.91 -20.90 -22.60
C GLY A 469 -19.52 -19.69 -23.47
N PRO A 470 -20.44 -18.73 -23.71
CA PRO A 470 -20.08 -17.44 -24.29
C PRO A 470 -19.04 -16.74 -23.41
N PRO A 471 -17.94 -16.18 -23.98
CA PRO A 471 -16.85 -15.62 -23.18
C PRO A 471 -17.34 -14.43 -22.34
N PRO A 472 -17.08 -14.40 -21.02
CA PRO A 472 -17.67 -13.41 -20.12
C PRO A 472 -17.16 -12.00 -20.42
N LEU A 473 -18.11 -11.09 -20.65
CA LEU A 473 -17.83 -9.67 -20.92
C LEU A 473 -17.24 -9.01 -19.66
N THR A 474 -15.94 -8.71 -19.76
CA THR A 474 -15.01 -8.36 -18.69
C THR A 474 -14.02 -7.29 -19.18
N LEU A 475 -13.27 -6.64 -18.29
CA LEU A 475 -12.25 -5.65 -18.67
C LEU A 475 -11.24 -6.22 -19.68
N LEU A 476 -10.85 -7.48 -19.52
CA LEU A 476 -9.98 -8.20 -20.45
C LEU A 476 -10.54 -8.29 -21.88
N THR A 477 -11.87 -8.31 -22.04
CA THR A 477 -12.51 -8.31 -23.36
C THR A 477 -12.29 -6.98 -24.08
N ILE A 478 -12.35 -5.85 -23.36
CA ILE A 478 -12.07 -4.52 -23.91
C ILE A 478 -10.58 -4.41 -24.24
N ILE A 479 -9.72 -4.79 -23.29
CA ILE A 479 -8.25 -4.75 -23.43
C ILE A 479 -7.77 -5.56 -24.65
N LEU A 480 -8.40 -6.70 -24.96
CA LEU A 480 -8.02 -7.56 -26.08
C LEU A 480 -8.74 -7.26 -27.42
N LYS A 481 -9.83 -6.50 -27.44
CA LYS A 481 -10.70 -6.39 -28.63
C LYS A 481 -11.21 -4.99 -28.99
N ASP A 482 -11.07 -3.97 -28.14
CA ASP A 482 -11.53 -2.63 -28.51
C ASP A 482 -10.60 -2.04 -29.59
N PRO A 483 -11.12 -1.53 -30.72
CA PRO A 483 -10.29 -0.92 -31.75
C PRO A 483 -9.54 0.33 -31.26
N SER A 484 -10.06 1.06 -30.28
CA SER A 484 -9.48 2.32 -29.80
C SER A 484 -8.40 2.08 -28.74
N PRO A 485 -7.12 2.46 -28.98
CA PRO A 485 -6.06 2.36 -27.97
C PRO A 485 -6.39 3.18 -26.72
N LYS A 486 -7.07 4.33 -26.86
CA LYS A 486 -7.54 5.14 -25.73
C LYS A 486 -8.49 4.37 -24.82
N VAL A 487 -9.42 3.58 -25.37
CA VAL A 487 -10.37 2.78 -24.59
C VAL A 487 -9.68 1.58 -23.94
N ARG A 488 -8.75 0.91 -24.64
CA ARG A 488 -7.89 -0.15 -24.06
C ARG A 488 -7.07 0.38 -22.88
N ALA A 489 -6.46 1.55 -23.01
CA ALA A 489 -5.70 2.22 -21.95
C ALA A 489 -6.56 2.54 -20.73
N CYS A 490 -7.79 3.04 -20.91
CA CYS A 490 -8.72 3.28 -19.79
C CYS A 490 -9.11 1.98 -19.07
N ALA A 491 -9.33 0.88 -19.80
CA ALA A 491 -9.63 -0.42 -19.19
C ALA A 491 -8.43 -0.99 -18.39
N LEU A 492 -7.20 -0.79 -18.88
CA LEU A 492 -5.97 -1.13 -18.15
C LEU A 492 -5.78 -0.30 -16.88
N GLN A 493 -6.17 0.99 -16.89
CA GLN A 493 -6.14 1.84 -15.69
C GLN A 493 -7.15 1.38 -14.64
N VAL A 494 -8.37 0.99 -15.04
CA VAL A 494 -9.37 0.39 -14.13
C VAL A 494 -8.82 -0.89 -13.52
N LEU A 495 -8.31 -1.81 -14.35
CA LEU A 495 -7.78 -3.09 -13.89
C LEU A 495 -6.58 -2.90 -12.94
N SER A 496 -5.67 -1.98 -13.25
CA SER A 496 -4.55 -1.61 -12.37
C SER A 496 -5.04 -1.07 -11.03
N ALA A 497 -6.08 -0.23 -11.02
CA ALA A 497 -6.66 0.31 -9.79
C ALA A 497 -7.47 -0.73 -8.97
N MET A 498 -7.93 -1.82 -9.59
CA MET A 498 -8.48 -2.99 -8.89
C MET A 498 -7.38 -3.89 -8.31
N LEU A 499 -6.25 -4.03 -8.98
CA LEU A 499 -5.09 -4.81 -8.52
C LEU A 499 -4.27 -4.10 -7.44
N ASP A 500 -4.20 -2.77 -7.47
CA ASP A 500 -3.50 -1.97 -6.46
C ASP A 500 -4.08 -2.20 -5.05
N GLY A 501 -3.24 -2.60 -4.10
CA GLY A 501 -3.67 -2.99 -2.74
C GLY A 501 -4.45 -4.31 -2.65
N SER A 502 -4.42 -5.16 -3.68
CA SER A 502 -5.13 -6.46 -3.68
C SER A 502 -4.39 -7.61 -2.97
N ARG A 503 -3.13 -7.41 -2.55
CA ARG A 503 -2.28 -8.46 -1.94
C ARG A 503 -2.94 -9.26 -0.82
N GLN A 504 -3.70 -8.64 0.08
CA GLN A 504 -4.38 -9.38 1.16
C GLN A 504 -5.55 -10.25 0.66
N PHE A 505 -6.25 -9.81 -0.38
CA PHE A 505 -7.33 -10.55 -1.02
C PHE A 505 -6.79 -11.69 -1.89
N LEU A 506 -5.77 -11.39 -2.72
CA LEU A 506 -5.13 -12.38 -3.58
C LEU A 506 -4.25 -13.37 -2.79
N ALA A 507 -3.80 -13.08 -1.57
CA ALA A 507 -3.00 -14.00 -0.75
C ALA A 507 -3.68 -15.35 -0.48
N VAL A 508 -5.01 -15.44 -0.60
CA VAL A 508 -5.80 -16.67 -0.44
C VAL A 508 -5.78 -17.53 -1.72
N ALA A 509 -5.30 -17.00 -2.85
CA ALA A 509 -5.21 -17.75 -4.10
C ALA A 509 -4.24 -18.93 -3.99
N GLU A 510 -4.70 -20.13 -4.35
CA GLU A 510 -3.89 -21.36 -4.28
C GLU A 510 -4.28 -22.34 -5.39
N ASP A 511 -3.28 -22.99 -5.99
CA ASP A 511 -3.46 -24.04 -6.98
C ASP A 511 -2.34 -25.10 -6.93
N THR A 512 -1.92 -25.41 -5.70
CA THR A 512 -0.91 -26.44 -5.35
C THR A 512 -1.54 -27.73 -4.81
N ALA A 513 -2.81 -27.72 -4.41
CA ALA A 513 -3.52 -28.88 -3.89
C ALA A 513 -3.99 -29.85 -5.01
N SER A 514 -3.98 -31.16 -4.73
CA SER A 514 -4.43 -32.18 -5.67
C SER A 514 -5.96 -32.14 -5.89
N PRO A 515 -6.48 -32.35 -7.12
CA PRO A 515 -7.91 -32.24 -7.42
C PRO A 515 -8.72 -33.43 -6.84
N ARG A 516 -9.25 -33.26 -5.62
CA ARG A 516 -10.05 -34.29 -4.91
C ARG A 516 -11.28 -33.72 -4.16
N THR A 517 -11.92 -32.69 -4.71
CA THR A 517 -13.21 -32.18 -4.21
C THR A 517 -14.23 -32.03 -5.35
N SER A 518 -15.49 -32.36 -5.09
CA SER A 518 -16.64 -32.12 -5.99
C SER A 518 -17.11 -30.66 -6.01
N TYR A 519 -16.45 -29.80 -5.24
CA TYR A 519 -16.66 -28.36 -5.13
C TYR A 519 -15.36 -27.64 -5.47
N THR A 520 -15.45 -26.52 -6.21
CA THR A 520 -14.29 -25.69 -6.55
C THR A 520 -14.11 -24.61 -5.49
N PRO A 521 -13.02 -24.59 -4.71
CA PRO A 521 -12.84 -23.63 -3.63
C PRO A 521 -12.51 -22.22 -4.17
N PHE A 522 -12.87 -21.19 -3.39
CA PHE A 522 -12.64 -19.78 -3.74
C PHE A 522 -11.15 -19.46 -3.98
N SER A 523 -10.24 -20.11 -3.24
CA SER A 523 -8.79 -20.03 -3.44
C SER A 523 -8.35 -20.45 -4.84
N PHE A 524 -8.96 -21.50 -5.39
CA PHE A 524 -8.68 -21.97 -6.75
C PHE A 524 -9.24 -21.02 -7.80
N LEU A 525 -10.43 -20.43 -7.57
CA LEU A 525 -11.04 -19.44 -8.46
C LEU A 525 -10.20 -18.17 -8.58
N LEU A 526 -9.62 -17.68 -7.47
CA LEU A 526 -8.66 -16.57 -7.52
C LEU A 526 -7.37 -16.97 -8.25
N ALA A 527 -6.90 -18.22 -8.10
CA ALA A 527 -5.72 -18.70 -8.82
C ALA A 527 -5.95 -18.84 -10.34
N THR A 528 -7.12 -19.29 -10.78
CA THR A 528 -7.51 -19.27 -12.20
C THR A 528 -7.66 -17.85 -12.73
N ALA A 529 -8.26 -16.93 -11.97
CA ALA A 529 -8.35 -15.51 -12.35
C ALA A 529 -6.96 -14.87 -12.54
N VAL A 530 -6.01 -15.10 -11.62
CA VAL A 530 -4.62 -14.61 -11.74
C VAL A 530 -3.93 -15.16 -12.99
N ARG A 531 -4.13 -16.43 -13.34
CA ARG A 531 -3.58 -17.01 -14.57
C ARG A 531 -4.20 -16.43 -15.84
N GLU A 532 -5.51 -16.21 -15.85
CA GLU A 532 -6.20 -15.63 -17.01
C GLU A 532 -5.83 -14.15 -17.19
N LEU A 533 -5.63 -13.40 -16.11
CA LEU A 533 -5.04 -12.05 -16.14
C LEU A 533 -3.63 -12.07 -16.77
N HIS A 534 -2.74 -12.96 -16.34
CA HIS A 534 -1.41 -13.14 -16.95
C HIS A 534 -1.51 -13.46 -18.45
N ARG A 535 -2.35 -14.43 -18.83
CA ARG A 535 -2.54 -14.87 -20.23
C ARG A 535 -3.05 -13.73 -21.11
N ALA A 536 -4.06 -13.01 -20.65
CA ALA A 536 -4.68 -11.93 -21.40
C ALA A 536 -3.78 -10.68 -21.50
N LEU A 537 -3.09 -10.30 -20.42
CA LEU A 537 -2.16 -9.16 -20.47
C LEU A 537 -0.92 -9.48 -21.34
N SER A 538 -0.44 -10.72 -21.36
CA SER A 538 0.61 -11.17 -22.28
C SER A 538 0.16 -11.10 -23.75
N LEU A 539 -1.10 -11.45 -24.05
CA LEU A 539 -1.67 -11.31 -25.39
C LEU A 539 -1.89 -9.85 -25.79
N ALA A 540 -2.29 -8.99 -24.85
CA ALA A 540 -2.42 -7.56 -25.07
C ALA A 540 -1.06 -6.91 -25.38
N LEU A 541 -0.02 -7.29 -24.64
CA LEU A 541 1.36 -6.83 -24.85
C LEU A 541 1.85 -7.09 -26.28
N LEU A 542 1.63 -8.31 -26.78
CA LEU A 542 2.07 -8.74 -28.11
C LEU A 542 1.24 -8.16 -29.27
N ALA A 543 0.07 -7.58 -28.98
CA ALA A 543 -0.84 -7.01 -29.98
C ALA A 543 -0.90 -5.48 -29.97
N GLU A 544 -0.42 -4.82 -28.91
CA GLU A 544 -0.50 -3.37 -28.75
C GLU A 544 0.57 -2.63 -29.57
N THR A 545 0.16 -1.53 -30.21
CA THR A 545 1.00 -0.70 -31.08
C THR A 545 1.14 0.73 -30.58
N SER A 546 0.27 1.21 -29.67
CA SER A 546 0.39 2.52 -29.02
C SER A 546 1.38 2.44 -27.84
N PRO A 547 2.49 3.20 -27.84
CA PRO A 547 3.44 3.24 -26.71
C PRO A 547 2.78 3.64 -25.38
N GLN A 548 1.80 4.53 -25.43
CA GLN A 548 1.04 4.99 -24.26
C GLN A 548 0.17 3.87 -23.67
N THR A 549 -0.40 3.02 -24.52
CA THR A 549 -1.24 1.89 -24.10
C THR A 549 -0.37 0.70 -23.66
N LEU A 550 0.72 0.44 -24.37
CA LEU A 550 1.77 -0.52 -24.00
C LEU A 550 2.33 -0.23 -22.60
N THR A 551 2.59 1.05 -22.30
CA THR A 551 2.95 1.53 -20.96
C THR A 551 1.91 1.11 -19.90
N GLN A 552 0.61 1.17 -20.21
CA GLN A 552 -0.44 0.71 -19.27
C GLN A 552 -0.50 -0.81 -19.15
N VAL A 553 -0.24 -1.58 -20.21
CA VAL A 553 -0.18 -3.05 -20.16
C VAL A 553 0.93 -3.50 -19.19
N ILE A 554 2.12 -2.93 -19.35
CA ILE A 554 3.30 -3.28 -18.54
C ILE A 554 3.11 -2.85 -17.07
N LYS A 555 2.52 -1.67 -16.82
CA LYS A 555 2.15 -1.25 -15.45
C LYS A 555 1.09 -2.16 -14.82
N CYS A 556 0.08 -2.60 -15.59
CA CYS A 556 -0.93 -3.53 -15.11
C CYS A 556 -0.33 -4.90 -14.74
N LEU A 557 0.63 -5.39 -15.52
CA LEU A 557 1.43 -6.57 -15.21
C LEU A 557 2.26 -6.37 -13.93
N ALA A 558 2.88 -5.21 -13.72
CA ALA A 558 3.64 -4.91 -12.50
C ALA A 558 2.73 -4.95 -11.24
N TYR A 559 1.53 -4.38 -11.30
CA TYR A 559 0.54 -4.49 -10.22
C TYR A 559 0.11 -5.94 -9.95
N LEU A 560 -0.07 -6.76 -10.99
CA LEU A 560 -0.38 -8.19 -10.83
C LEU A 560 0.77 -8.96 -10.15
N VAL A 561 2.02 -8.67 -10.54
CA VAL A 561 3.22 -9.29 -9.95
C VAL A 561 3.46 -8.86 -8.51
N ALA A 562 3.18 -7.61 -8.15
CA ALA A 562 3.33 -7.11 -6.79
C ALA A 562 2.29 -7.66 -5.78
N ASN A 563 1.15 -8.19 -6.25
CA ASN A 563 0.03 -8.58 -5.39
C ASN A 563 -0.29 -10.10 -5.36
N ALA A 564 0.10 -10.89 -6.38
CA ALA A 564 -0.23 -12.31 -6.45
C ALA A 564 0.73 -13.24 -5.67
N PRO A 565 0.24 -14.30 -4.98
CA PRO A 565 1.07 -15.18 -4.15
C PRO A 565 1.73 -16.32 -4.96
N TYR A 566 2.71 -16.03 -5.81
CA TYR A 566 3.43 -17.02 -6.63
C TYR A 566 3.93 -18.26 -5.86
N HIS A 567 4.27 -18.16 -4.57
CA HIS A 567 4.63 -19.33 -3.74
C HIS A 567 3.48 -20.35 -3.51
N ARG A 568 2.23 -19.98 -3.77
CA ARG A 568 1.01 -20.84 -3.69
C ARG A 568 0.41 -21.16 -5.06
N LEU A 569 1.02 -20.66 -6.13
CA LEU A 569 0.58 -20.86 -7.51
C LEU A 569 1.51 -21.86 -8.21
N ARG A 570 1.03 -22.46 -9.31
CA ARG A 570 1.89 -23.30 -10.14
C ARG A 570 3.01 -22.44 -10.77
N PRO A 571 4.29 -22.85 -10.68
CA PRO A 571 5.40 -22.12 -11.30
C PRO A 571 5.26 -21.99 -12.82
N GLY A 572 6.00 -21.04 -13.40
CA GLY A 572 6.05 -20.79 -14.85
C GLY A 572 5.18 -19.64 -15.33
N LEU A 573 4.65 -18.81 -14.42
CA LEU A 573 3.94 -17.58 -14.78
C LEU A 573 4.89 -16.39 -14.99
N LEU A 574 6.04 -16.38 -14.30
CA LEU A 574 6.99 -15.27 -14.37
C LEU A 574 8.00 -15.46 -15.52
N SER A 575 8.41 -16.70 -15.80
CA SER A 575 9.40 -17.04 -16.82
C SER A 575 9.03 -16.63 -18.26
N PRO A 576 7.76 -16.74 -18.72
CA PRO A 576 7.36 -16.23 -20.04
C PRO A 576 7.40 -14.70 -20.08
N LEU A 577 6.87 -14.05 -19.03
CA LEU A 577 6.79 -12.61 -18.89
C LEU A 577 8.18 -11.96 -18.87
N TRP A 578 9.11 -12.54 -18.11
CA TRP A 578 10.52 -12.15 -18.02
C TRP A 578 11.21 -12.10 -19.40
N LYS A 579 10.91 -13.09 -20.26
CA LYS A 579 11.45 -13.19 -21.62
C LYS A 579 10.76 -12.21 -22.59
N GLN A 580 9.44 -12.06 -22.48
CA GLN A 580 8.66 -11.10 -23.28
C GLN A 580 9.04 -9.63 -23.01
N MET A 581 9.54 -9.30 -21.81
CA MET A 581 9.98 -7.93 -21.48
C MET A 581 11.30 -7.50 -22.14
N ARG A 582 12.21 -8.43 -22.48
CA ARG A 582 13.57 -8.10 -22.95
C ARG A 582 13.63 -7.10 -24.12
N PRO A 583 12.81 -7.20 -25.19
CA PRO A 583 12.86 -6.24 -26.31
C PRO A 583 12.48 -4.80 -25.92
N TYR A 584 11.66 -4.63 -24.88
CA TYR A 584 11.11 -3.32 -24.49
C TYR A 584 12.06 -2.49 -23.60
N VAL A 585 13.15 -3.08 -23.10
CA VAL A 585 14.18 -2.41 -22.28
C VAL A 585 14.85 -1.23 -23.02
N ARG A 586 15.10 -1.41 -24.32
CA ARG A 586 15.71 -0.40 -25.22
C ARG A 586 14.67 0.25 -26.17
N HIS A 587 13.39 0.26 -25.77
CA HIS A 587 12.30 0.86 -26.56
C HIS A 587 12.43 2.39 -26.69
N ARG A 588 12.02 2.97 -27.82
CA ARG A 588 12.17 4.41 -28.13
C ARG A 588 11.46 5.35 -27.14
N ASP A 589 10.29 4.96 -26.62
CA ASP A 589 9.56 5.72 -25.59
C ASP A 589 10.08 5.40 -24.18
N VAL A 590 10.58 6.44 -23.50
CA VAL A 590 11.09 6.40 -22.12
C VAL A 590 10.08 5.82 -21.13
N ASN A 591 8.78 6.10 -21.29
CA ASN A 591 7.73 5.63 -20.38
C ASN A 591 7.57 4.11 -20.41
N VAL A 592 7.78 3.50 -21.59
CA VAL A 592 7.80 2.05 -21.77
C VAL A 592 9.01 1.46 -21.06
N ARG A 593 10.21 2.03 -21.27
CA ARG A 593 11.46 1.57 -20.62
C ARG A 593 11.37 1.60 -19.10
N VAL A 594 10.90 2.71 -18.53
CA VAL A 594 10.66 2.84 -17.08
C VAL A 594 9.68 1.76 -16.61
N SER A 595 8.55 1.58 -17.30
CA SER A 595 7.56 0.57 -16.90
C SER A 595 8.10 -0.86 -16.94
N VAL A 596 9.00 -1.18 -17.89
CA VAL A 596 9.69 -2.47 -17.98
C VAL A 596 10.61 -2.68 -16.76
N LEU A 597 11.35 -1.65 -16.36
CA LEU A 597 12.18 -1.68 -15.15
C LEU A 597 11.32 -1.79 -13.88
N THR A 598 10.19 -1.08 -13.79
CA THR A 598 9.21 -1.24 -12.69
C THR A 598 8.70 -2.68 -12.59
N LEU A 599 8.41 -3.32 -13.74
CA LEU A 599 7.99 -4.72 -13.76
C LEU A 599 9.14 -5.67 -13.36
N TYR A 600 10.37 -5.44 -13.81
CA TYR A 600 11.53 -6.20 -13.30
C TYR A 600 11.72 -5.99 -11.78
N GLY A 601 11.51 -4.78 -11.26
CA GLY A 601 11.47 -4.48 -9.82
C GLY A 601 10.39 -5.27 -9.07
N ALA A 602 9.17 -5.33 -9.61
CA ALA A 602 8.09 -6.15 -9.07
C ALA A 602 8.44 -7.65 -9.09
N LEU A 603 9.07 -8.13 -10.17
CA LEU A 603 9.51 -9.51 -10.34
C LEU A 603 10.60 -9.91 -9.32
N VAL A 604 11.54 -9.02 -9.00
CA VAL A 604 12.60 -9.30 -8.01
C VAL A 604 12.19 -9.01 -6.55
N THR A 605 11.11 -8.29 -6.30
CA THR A 605 10.59 -8.06 -4.93
C THR A 605 9.49 -9.04 -4.52
N THR A 606 8.75 -9.64 -5.46
CA THR A 606 7.61 -10.49 -5.12
C THR A 606 8.07 -11.80 -4.48
N GLN A 607 7.82 -11.94 -3.17
CA GLN A 607 8.17 -13.13 -2.37
C GLN A 607 9.66 -13.53 -2.47
N ALA A 608 10.56 -12.54 -2.53
CA ALA A 608 11.98 -12.79 -2.61
C ALA A 608 12.52 -13.45 -1.31
N PRO A 609 13.42 -14.45 -1.40
CA PRO A 609 13.93 -15.07 -2.63
C PRO A 609 12.94 -16.11 -3.21
N LEU A 610 12.47 -15.91 -4.44
CA LEU A 610 11.56 -16.82 -5.13
C LEU A 610 12.35 -17.74 -6.09
N PRO A 611 12.25 -19.08 -6.00
CA PRO A 611 13.09 -19.98 -6.80
C PRO A 611 13.01 -19.80 -8.32
N GLU A 612 11.82 -19.50 -8.86
CA GLU A 612 11.66 -19.22 -10.30
C GLU A 612 12.48 -17.99 -10.73
N VAL A 613 12.51 -16.93 -9.92
CA VAL A 613 13.26 -15.70 -10.20
C VAL A 613 14.76 -15.90 -9.98
N GLN A 614 15.16 -16.67 -8.97
CA GLN A 614 16.57 -17.03 -8.76
C GLN A 614 17.16 -17.79 -9.97
N LEU A 615 16.37 -18.63 -10.63
CA LEU A 615 16.74 -19.31 -11.89
C LEU A 615 16.77 -18.36 -13.10
N LEU A 616 15.90 -17.35 -13.16
CA LEU A 616 15.87 -16.35 -14.23
C LEU A 616 17.01 -15.33 -14.14
N LEU A 617 17.50 -15.06 -12.93
CA LEU A 617 18.68 -14.22 -12.68
C LEU A 617 20.00 -14.91 -13.05
N ARG A 618 20.07 -16.25 -12.94
CA ARG A 618 21.24 -17.08 -13.28
C ARG A 618 21.34 -17.49 -14.75
N GLN A 619 20.38 -17.14 -15.60
CA GLN A 619 20.42 -17.48 -17.03
C GLN A 619 21.38 -16.54 -17.80
N PRO A 620 22.42 -17.07 -18.48
CA PRO A 620 23.34 -16.26 -19.26
C PRO A 620 22.65 -15.69 -20.52
N GLU A 621 23.19 -14.58 -21.04
CA GLU A 621 22.51 -13.78 -22.07
C GLU A 621 22.23 -14.54 -23.38
N GLY A 622 23.12 -15.47 -23.78
CA GLY A 622 23.05 -16.17 -25.07
C GLY A 622 22.08 -17.35 -25.17
N SER A 623 21.53 -17.87 -24.07
CA SER A 623 20.85 -19.18 -24.07
C SER A 623 19.42 -19.21 -24.62
N SER A 624 19.04 -18.27 -25.49
CA SER A 624 17.81 -18.33 -26.31
C SER A 624 17.91 -17.60 -27.66
N SER A 625 19.12 -17.43 -28.20
CA SER A 625 19.37 -16.71 -29.46
C SER A 625 19.32 -17.63 -30.68
N SER A 626 18.20 -18.33 -30.89
CA SER A 626 17.99 -19.21 -32.05
C SER A 626 16.51 -19.29 -32.44
N ALA A 627 16.20 -18.87 -33.67
CA ALA A 627 14.86 -18.74 -34.28
C ALA A 627 13.87 -17.81 -33.52
N GLY A 628 13.47 -16.66 -34.06
CA GLY A 628 13.81 -16.06 -35.37
C GLY A 628 13.37 -14.59 -35.49
N SER A 629 13.69 -13.96 -36.62
CA SER A 629 13.50 -12.52 -36.85
C SER A 629 12.03 -12.07 -36.83
N PHE A 630 11.80 -10.85 -36.32
CA PHE A 630 10.56 -10.10 -36.49
C PHE A 630 10.82 -8.60 -36.75
N THR A 631 11.44 -8.28 -37.89
CA THR A 631 11.08 -7.06 -38.63
C THR A 631 9.86 -7.35 -39.53
N PRO A 632 8.89 -6.43 -39.70
CA PRO A 632 7.58 -6.80 -40.23
C PRO A 632 7.33 -6.42 -41.70
N GLN A 633 7.64 -7.29 -42.66
CA GLN A 633 6.94 -7.30 -43.97
C GLN A 633 7.11 -8.59 -44.79
N ASP A 634 6.21 -8.70 -45.77
CA ASP A 634 6.14 -9.58 -46.96
C ASP A 634 5.98 -11.13 -46.91
N SER A 635 4.76 -11.50 -47.31
CA SER A 635 4.37 -12.52 -48.32
C SER A 635 5.03 -13.92 -48.38
N ALA A 636 4.32 -14.87 -47.73
CA ALA A 636 3.67 -16.03 -48.38
C ALA A 636 4.48 -17.27 -48.88
N LEU A 637 3.78 -18.42 -48.82
CA LEU A 637 4.06 -19.73 -49.44
C LEU A 637 5.35 -20.49 -49.03
N SER A 638 5.20 -21.54 -48.19
CA SER A 638 5.53 -22.95 -48.56
C SER A 638 5.69 -23.95 -47.38
N TRP A 639 4.79 -23.97 -46.38
CA TRP A 639 4.84 -24.99 -45.30
C TRP A 639 4.05 -26.26 -45.64
N ARG A 640 4.72 -27.31 -46.17
CA ARG A 640 4.12 -28.65 -46.31
C ARG A 640 5.14 -29.82 -46.24
N ARG A 641 5.55 -30.20 -45.03
CA ARG A 641 5.63 -31.62 -44.56
C ARG A 641 5.96 -31.66 -43.06
N ARG A 642 5.85 -32.85 -42.48
CA ARG A 642 5.98 -33.17 -41.04
C ARG A 642 6.68 -34.53 -40.90
N ASP A 643 7.21 -34.78 -39.70
CA ASP A 643 7.63 -36.09 -39.14
C ASP A 643 8.82 -36.82 -39.82
N GLY A 644 9.69 -37.45 -39.01
CA GLY A 644 10.93 -38.09 -39.52
C GLY A 644 11.95 -38.60 -38.49
N LEU A 645 11.50 -39.37 -37.50
CA LEU A 645 12.23 -40.36 -36.68
C LEU A 645 13.78 -40.48 -36.70
N SER A 646 14.34 -40.47 -35.48
CA SER A 646 15.33 -41.46 -34.95
C SER A 646 16.85 -41.36 -35.17
N SER A 647 17.54 -41.51 -34.02
CA SER A 647 18.82 -42.20 -33.76
C SER A 647 20.16 -41.42 -33.81
N PRO A 648 21.18 -41.83 -33.00
CA PRO A 648 22.35 -41.00 -32.71
C PRO A 648 23.71 -41.60 -33.13
N SER A 649 24.76 -40.77 -33.35
CA SER A 649 26.15 -41.16 -33.05
C SER A 649 27.20 -40.03 -33.15
N ARG A 650 28.07 -39.98 -32.13
CA ARG A 650 29.54 -39.80 -32.17
C ARG A 650 30.21 -38.63 -32.94
N THR A 651 30.58 -37.62 -32.16
CA THR A 651 31.96 -37.07 -31.97
C THR A 651 32.70 -36.35 -33.14
N PRO A 652 33.68 -35.47 -32.84
CA PRO A 652 33.98 -34.32 -33.71
C PRO A 652 35.24 -34.47 -34.60
N VAL A 653 35.39 -33.53 -35.54
CA VAL A 653 36.63 -33.22 -36.27
C VAL A 653 36.94 -31.72 -36.13
N THR A 654 38.22 -31.37 -36.03
CA THR A 654 38.73 -30.03 -35.67
C THR A 654 38.92 -29.05 -36.84
N PRO A 655 39.00 -27.73 -36.58
CA PRO A 655 39.12 -26.69 -37.61
C PRO A 655 40.56 -26.34 -38.02
N SER A 656 40.72 -25.77 -39.22
CA SER A 656 41.95 -25.13 -39.72
C SER A 656 41.79 -23.60 -39.71
N GLN A 657 42.46 -22.87 -38.80
CA GLN A 657 43.81 -22.29 -38.96
C GLN A 657 43.92 -21.04 -39.88
N ARG A 658 44.11 -19.87 -39.24
CA ARG A 658 45.11 -18.78 -39.52
C ARG A 658 44.80 -17.58 -38.61
N SER A 659 45.62 -17.24 -37.59
CA SER A 659 46.93 -16.53 -37.60
C SER A 659 46.78 -14.99 -37.52
N SER A 660 47.51 -14.22 -36.70
CA SER A 660 48.56 -14.57 -35.72
C SER A 660 49.13 -13.36 -34.93
N HIS A 661 49.35 -13.53 -33.62
CA HIS A 661 50.29 -12.77 -32.73
C HIS A 661 49.99 -11.27 -32.47
N THR A 662 50.49 -10.60 -31.41
CA THR A 662 51.59 -10.89 -30.45
C THR A 662 51.22 -10.65 -28.97
N HIS A 663 51.83 -11.41 -28.05
CA HIS A 663 51.82 -11.18 -26.59
C HIS A 663 53.18 -11.52 -25.96
N SER A 664 53.41 -11.07 -24.72
CA SER A 664 54.53 -11.43 -23.84
C SER A 664 54.10 -11.24 -22.37
N PRO A 665 54.69 -11.96 -21.39
CA PRO A 665 53.92 -13.08 -20.82
C PRO A 665 53.59 -12.97 -19.31
N GLY A 666 52.55 -13.72 -18.89
CA GLY A 666 52.16 -13.94 -17.49
C GLY A 666 51.94 -15.43 -17.18
N HIS A 667 51.99 -15.80 -15.90
CA HIS A 667 52.01 -17.21 -15.46
C HIS A 667 50.74 -18.02 -15.79
N PRO A 668 50.87 -19.35 -15.99
CA PRO A 668 49.72 -20.24 -16.15
C PRO A 668 48.95 -20.41 -14.83
N ARG A 669 47.67 -20.05 -14.82
CA ARG A 669 46.74 -20.44 -13.75
C ARG A 669 46.13 -21.81 -14.05
N THR A 670 45.92 -22.61 -13.00
CA THR A 670 45.19 -23.89 -13.05
C THR A 670 43.68 -23.65 -13.19
N PRO A 671 42.93 -24.55 -13.86
CA PRO A 671 41.47 -24.42 -14.00
C PRO A 671 40.76 -24.87 -12.72
N ALA A 672 40.53 -23.93 -11.79
CA ALA A 672 39.90 -24.21 -10.50
C ALA A 672 39.12 -23.02 -9.91
N GLU A 673 38.43 -22.24 -10.76
CA GLU A 673 37.43 -21.24 -10.35
C GLU A 673 36.43 -21.08 -11.52
N GLU A 674 35.20 -21.57 -11.35
CA GLU A 674 34.10 -21.27 -12.28
C GLU A 674 33.48 -19.93 -11.87
N ASP A 675 33.86 -18.84 -12.56
CA ASP A 675 33.26 -17.52 -12.37
C ASP A 675 31.73 -17.62 -12.52
N SER A 676 31.01 -17.50 -11.39
CA SER A 676 29.55 -17.52 -11.42
C SER A 676 29.06 -16.27 -12.16
N PRO A 677 28.37 -16.38 -13.31
CA PRO A 677 28.07 -15.23 -14.15
C PRO A 677 27.21 -14.23 -13.38
N SER A 678 27.67 -12.99 -13.34
CA SER A 678 26.98 -11.85 -12.71
C SER A 678 25.53 -11.76 -13.21
N PRO A 679 24.52 -11.55 -12.36
CA PRO A 679 23.12 -11.54 -12.79
C PRO A 679 22.89 -10.52 -13.92
N TRP A 680 22.42 -10.97 -15.08
CA TRP A 680 22.34 -10.13 -16.29
C TRP A 680 21.49 -8.86 -16.08
N LEU A 681 20.46 -8.92 -15.23
CA LEU A 681 19.62 -7.77 -14.88
C LEU A 681 20.39 -6.73 -14.04
N LEU A 682 21.34 -7.15 -13.20
CA LEU A 682 22.22 -6.24 -12.49
C LEU A 682 23.13 -5.51 -13.49
N GLN A 683 23.78 -6.26 -14.39
CA GLN A 683 24.65 -5.71 -15.44
C GLN A 683 23.90 -4.72 -16.35
N LEU A 684 22.66 -5.04 -16.75
CA LEU A 684 21.78 -4.11 -17.45
C LEU A 684 21.57 -2.81 -16.66
N CYS A 685 21.27 -2.89 -15.36
CA CYS A 685 21.06 -1.70 -14.54
C CYS A 685 22.35 -0.88 -14.35
N VAL A 686 23.52 -1.52 -14.16
CA VAL A 686 24.83 -0.85 -14.13
C VAL A 686 25.07 -0.09 -15.43
N SER A 687 24.85 -0.74 -16.59
CA SER A 687 24.93 -0.13 -17.92
C SER A 687 24.02 1.10 -18.04
N LEU A 688 22.72 0.94 -17.78
CA LEU A 688 21.72 2.02 -17.87
C LEU A 688 22.01 3.21 -16.95
N VAL A 689 22.66 2.98 -15.81
CA VAL A 689 23.00 4.05 -14.85
C VAL A 689 24.31 4.75 -15.24
N THR A 690 25.32 4.04 -15.75
CA THR A 690 26.70 4.56 -15.82
C THR A 690 27.30 4.73 -17.22
N GLN A 691 26.72 4.13 -18.25
CA GLN A 691 27.22 4.23 -19.61
C GLN A 691 26.55 5.40 -20.35
N PRO A 692 27.28 6.12 -21.22
CA PRO A 692 26.66 7.03 -22.17
C PRO A 692 25.76 6.26 -23.12
N ARG A 693 24.70 6.90 -23.60
CA ARG A 693 23.74 6.29 -24.51
C ARG A 693 24.42 5.90 -25.83
N GLU A 694 24.20 4.65 -26.26
CA GLU A 694 24.51 4.21 -27.63
C GLU A 694 23.61 4.99 -28.61
N ASP A 695 24.20 5.91 -29.39
CA ASP A 695 23.47 6.62 -30.43
C ASP A 695 23.04 5.66 -31.54
N GLN A 696 21.73 5.54 -31.74
CA GLN A 696 21.15 4.83 -32.87
C GLN A 696 21.38 5.68 -34.12
N SER A 697 22.44 5.36 -34.86
CA SER A 697 22.97 6.10 -36.00
C SER A 697 22.08 6.02 -37.26
N ASP A 698 20.85 6.52 -37.16
CA ASP A 698 20.08 6.95 -38.32
C ASP A 698 20.63 8.31 -38.80
N SER A 699 21.11 8.37 -40.04
CA SER A 699 21.78 9.56 -40.59
C SER A 699 20.78 10.70 -40.84
N ASP A 700 21.03 11.86 -40.23
CA ASP A 700 21.41 13.09 -40.95
C ASP A 700 21.50 14.30 -39.99
N GLY A 701 22.64 15.03 -40.03
CA GLY A 701 22.80 16.28 -39.27
C GLY A 701 24.17 16.50 -38.64
N ALA A 702 25.21 16.75 -39.44
CA ALA A 702 26.52 17.12 -38.91
C ALA A 702 26.51 18.55 -38.33
N GLY A 703 26.55 18.69 -37.00
CA GLY A 703 26.65 20.01 -36.36
C GLY A 703 26.72 20.00 -34.83
N MET A 704 27.84 20.51 -34.31
CA MET A 704 27.99 21.05 -32.94
C MET A 704 27.90 20.09 -31.73
N GLY A 705 29.00 19.37 -31.46
CA GLY A 705 29.55 19.29 -30.10
C GLY A 705 28.74 18.62 -28.97
N GLY A 706 27.76 17.78 -29.28
CA GLY A 706 27.06 16.99 -28.26
C GLY A 706 27.97 15.97 -27.58
N GLY A 707 28.30 16.18 -26.31
CA GLY A 707 28.92 15.13 -25.49
C GLY A 707 27.93 13.98 -25.26
N ALA A 708 28.40 12.73 -25.35
CA ALA A 708 27.55 11.54 -25.31
C ALA A 708 26.77 11.47 -23.99
N ALA A 709 25.47 11.75 -24.04
CA ALA A 709 24.64 11.93 -22.86
C ALA A 709 24.34 10.59 -22.16
N LEU A 710 24.27 10.62 -20.82
CA LEU A 710 23.71 9.53 -20.03
C LEU A 710 22.21 9.35 -20.32
N GLU A 711 21.67 8.20 -19.94
CA GLU A 711 20.24 7.91 -20.07
C GLU A 711 19.36 8.92 -19.29
N PRO A 712 18.09 9.16 -19.70
CA PRO A 712 17.20 10.07 -19.00
C PRO A 712 17.04 9.68 -17.51
N SER A 713 17.11 10.67 -16.59
CA SER A 713 17.04 10.44 -15.14
C SER A 713 15.92 9.46 -14.70
N PRO A 714 14.67 9.50 -15.25
CA PRO A 714 13.65 8.49 -14.93
C PRO A 714 14.05 7.03 -15.17
N VAL A 715 14.84 6.73 -16.22
CA VAL A 715 15.34 5.37 -16.51
C VAL A 715 16.43 4.99 -15.50
N ARG A 716 17.32 5.93 -15.17
CA ARG A 716 18.44 5.73 -14.24
C ARG A 716 17.95 5.52 -12.80
N LEU A 717 16.96 6.30 -12.37
CA LEU A 717 16.30 6.16 -11.06
C LEU A 717 15.62 4.79 -10.91
N GLU A 718 14.87 4.36 -11.92
CA GLU A 718 14.19 3.05 -11.88
C GLU A 718 15.20 1.90 -11.92
N ALA A 719 16.29 2.02 -12.70
CA ALA A 719 17.37 1.05 -12.72
C ALA A 719 18.07 0.93 -11.36
N LEU A 720 18.35 2.05 -10.67
CA LEU A 720 18.89 2.03 -9.30
C LEU A 720 17.93 1.36 -8.30
N GLN A 721 16.62 1.59 -8.42
CA GLN A 721 15.64 0.89 -7.58
C GLN A 721 15.64 -0.63 -7.85
N VAL A 722 15.73 -1.07 -9.10
CA VAL A 722 15.90 -2.51 -9.43
C VAL A 722 17.19 -3.07 -8.82
N MET A 723 18.29 -2.33 -8.79
CA MET A 723 19.53 -2.74 -8.10
C MET A 723 19.33 -2.87 -6.59
N SER A 724 18.72 -1.89 -5.91
CA SER A 724 18.39 -1.98 -4.48
C SER A 724 17.52 -3.20 -4.18
N HIS A 725 16.51 -3.47 -5.01
CA HIS A 725 15.65 -4.64 -4.85
C HIS A 725 16.39 -5.98 -5.08
N LEU A 726 17.32 -6.03 -6.05
CA LEU A 726 18.18 -7.21 -6.29
C LEU A 726 19.10 -7.49 -5.09
N VAL A 727 19.77 -6.45 -4.57
CA VAL A 727 20.63 -6.55 -3.39
C VAL A 727 19.84 -7.04 -2.18
N ARG A 728 18.66 -6.45 -1.92
CA ARG A 728 17.79 -6.79 -0.80
C ARG A 728 17.19 -8.20 -0.89
N GLY A 729 16.76 -8.62 -2.07
CA GLY A 729 16.03 -9.88 -2.29
C GLY A 729 16.91 -11.09 -2.63
N TYR A 730 18.09 -10.86 -3.20
CA TYR A 730 18.99 -11.90 -3.73
C TYR A 730 20.46 -11.58 -3.43
N PHE A 731 20.77 -11.15 -2.21
CA PHE A 731 22.13 -10.74 -1.79
C PHE A 731 23.22 -11.78 -2.14
N SER A 732 22.92 -13.08 -1.99
CA SER A 732 23.84 -14.18 -2.31
C SER A 732 24.19 -14.30 -3.81
N LEU A 733 23.45 -13.63 -4.70
CA LEU A 733 23.84 -13.43 -6.10
C LEU A 733 24.53 -12.07 -6.28
N ALA A 734 24.00 -11.00 -5.68
CA ALA A 734 24.50 -9.64 -5.83
C ALA A 734 25.92 -9.43 -5.25
N GLN A 735 26.30 -10.19 -4.21
CA GLN A 735 27.61 -10.08 -3.56
C GLN A 735 28.80 -10.34 -4.49
N SER A 736 28.61 -11.11 -5.56
CA SER A 736 29.61 -11.33 -6.61
C SER A 736 30.07 -10.02 -7.28
N CYS A 737 29.19 -9.01 -7.30
CA CYS A 737 29.38 -7.73 -7.95
C CYS A 737 29.56 -6.58 -6.95
N LEU A 738 29.85 -6.86 -5.67
CA LEU A 738 29.86 -5.88 -4.57
C LEU A 738 30.72 -4.64 -4.86
N CYS A 739 31.91 -4.83 -5.44
CA CYS A 739 32.81 -3.73 -5.81
C CYS A 739 32.24 -2.86 -6.94
N GLU A 740 31.58 -3.47 -7.93
CA GLU A 740 30.93 -2.75 -9.04
C GLU A 740 29.72 -1.95 -8.54
N ILE A 741 28.84 -2.56 -7.73
CA ILE A 741 27.70 -1.86 -7.12
C ILE A 741 28.19 -0.69 -6.24
N GLY A 742 29.30 -0.86 -5.51
CA GLY A 742 29.96 0.21 -4.76
C GLY A 742 30.41 1.38 -5.65
N GLN A 743 31.09 1.09 -6.76
CA GLN A 743 31.52 2.10 -7.73
C GLN A 743 30.35 2.83 -8.40
N VAL A 744 29.25 2.12 -8.70
CA VAL A 744 28.01 2.74 -9.21
C VAL A 744 27.44 3.71 -8.19
N SER A 745 27.27 3.28 -6.93
CA SER A 745 26.75 4.14 -5.86
C SER A 745 27.65 5.36 -5.60
N ALA A 746 28.97 5.20 -5.61
CA ALA A 746 29.92 6.30 -5.47
C ALA A 746 29.79 7.32 -6.61
N ARG A 747 29.66 6.86 -7.86
CA ARG A 747 29.38 7.76 -9.02
C ARG A 747 28.05 8.50 -8.84
N CYS A 748 26.97 7.79 -8.49
CA CYS A 748 25.65 8.39 -8.28
C CYS A 748 25.64 9.47 -7.18
N LEU A 749 26.37 9.25 -6.08
CA LEU A 749 26.55 10.24 -5.01
C LEU A 749 27.37 11.48 -5.46
N GLY A 750 28.20 11.34 -6.49
CA GLY A 750 28.97 12.45 -7.08
C GLY A 750 28.22 13.28 -8.13
N GLU A 751 26.99 12.94 -8.49
CA GLU A 751 26.21 13.67 -9.50
C GLU A 751 25.51 14.92 -8.96
N SER A 752 25.04 15.79 -9.86
CA SER A 752 24.30 17.01 -9.54
C SER A 752 22.78 16.81 -9.36
N ASP A 753 22.22 15.63 -9.66
CA ASP A 753 20.80 15.32 -9.44
C ASP A 753 20.63 14.69 -8.03
N PRO A 754 20.01 15.39 -7.05
CA PRO A 754 19.81 14.86 -5.70
C PRO A 754 18.97 13.58 -5.68
N SER A 755 18.17 13.35 -6.72
CA SER A 755 17.39 12.12 -6.90
C SER A 755 18.30 10.92 -7.16
N ILE A 756 19.36 11.10 -7.96
CA ILE A 756 20.36 10.07 -8.26
C ILE A 756 21.25 9.84 -7.04
N GLN A 757 21.72 10.92 -6.38
CA GLN A 757 22.45 10.83 -5.11
C GLN A 757 21.67 10.01 -4.05
N LEU A 758 20.37 10.30 -3.88
CA LEU A 758 19.50 9.61 -2.92
C LEU A 758 19.34 8.11 -3.22
N HIS A 759 19.29 7.71 -4.48
CA HIS A 759 19.20 6.28 -4.82
C HIS A 759 20.56 5.58 -4.76
N GLY A 760 21.68 6.30 -4.97
CA GLY A 760 23.02 5.81 -4.66
C GLY A 760 23.22 5.53 -3.16
N ALA A 761 22.74 6.42 -2.27
CA ALA A 761 22.75 6.20 -0.83
C ALA A 761 21.96 4.94 -0.43
N LYS A 762 20.70 4.82 -0.87
CA LYS A 762 19.86 3.63 -0.60
C LYS A 762 20.46 2.32 -1.10
N LEU A 763 21.20 2.35 -2.21
CA LEU A 763 21.88 1.17 -2.74
C LEU A 763 23.04 0.72 -1.83
N LEU A 764 23.74 1.65 -1.18
CA LEU A 764 24.73 1.34 -0.13
C LEU A 764 24.05 0.89 1.18
N GLU A 765 22.92 1.47 1.56
CA GLU A 765 22.13 1.08 2.73
C GLU A 765 21.71 -0.40 2.65
N GLU A 766 21.14 -0.82 1.51
CA GLU A 766 20.74 -2.21 1.26
C GLU A 766 21.95 -3.16 1.14
N LEU A 767 23.07 -2.71 0.55
CA LEU A 767 24.32 -3.50 0.50
C LEU A 767 24.85 -3.80 1.90
N GLY A 768 25.04 -2.77 2.72
CA GLY A 768 25.47 -2.92 4.12
C GLY A 768 24.50 -3.80 4.91
N THR A 769 23.20 -3.60 4.73
CA THR A 769 22.16 -4.40 5.37
C THR A 769 22.24 -5.89 4.98
N GLY A 770 22.56 -6.20 3.72
CA GLY A 770 22.82 -7.57 3.27
C GLY A 770 24.08 -8.19 3.90
N ILE A 771 25.15 -7.41 4.03
CA ILE A 771 26.38 -7.83 4.73
C ILE A 771 26.09 -8.15 6.21
N ILE A 772 25.38 -7.27 6.95
CA ILE A 772 25.09 -7.55 8.37
C ILE A 772 24.21 -8.80 8.53
N GLN A 773 23.31 -9.09 7.58
CA GLN A 773 22.49 -10.29 7.62
C GLN A 773 23.33 -11.58 7.50
N GLN A 774 24.38 -11.60 6.68
CA GLN A 774 25.28 -12.77 6.59
C GLN A 774 26.07 -13.05 7.86
N TYR A 775 26.35 -12.02 8.65
CA TYR A 775 27.14 -12.10 9.89
C TYR A 775 26.28 -12.27 11.15
N ARG A 776 24.95 -12.37 11.04
CA ARG A 776 24.08 -12.78 12.16
C ARG A 776 24.09 -14.29 12.34
N ALA A 777 24.31 -14.74 13.58
CA ALA A 777 24.26 -16.15 13.96
C ALA A 777 22.93 -16.84 13.57
N GLU A 778 21.81 -16.13 13.74
CA GLU A 778 20.44 -16.55 13.37
C GLU A 778 20.32 -17.14 11.95
N ASN A 779 21.06 -16.58 10.99
CA ASN A 779 20.88 -16.88 9.57
C ASN A 779 21.68 -18.10 9.08
N ASN A 780 22.51 -18.71 9.92
CA ASN A 780 23.25 -19.95 9.64
C ASN A 780 24.04 -19.98 8.30
N VAL A 781 24.46 -18.81 7.78
CA VAL A 781 25.19 -18.71 6.51
C VAL A 781 26.59 -19.31 6.67
N PRO A 782 27.00 -20.32 5.85
CA PRO A 782 28.34 -20.90 5.90
C PRO A 782 29.42 -19.85 5.67
N GLU A 783 30.55 -19.95 6.36
CA GLU A 783 31.59 -18.92 6.34
C GLU A 783 32.19 -18.69 4.95
N SER A 784 32.33 -19.77 4.18
CA SER A 784 32.76 -19.76 2.77
C SER A 784 31.79 -19.06 1.81
N SER A 785 30.56 -18.76 2.25
CA SER A 785 29.54 -18.06 1.47
C SER A 785 29.39 -16.58 1.83
N ARG A 786 30.09 -16.10 2.87
CA ARG A 786 30.04 -14.70 3.33
C ARG A 786 31.04 -13.83 2.58
N VAL A 787 30.74 -12.54 2.44
CA VAL A 787 31.72 -11.56 1.92
C VAL A 787 32.92 -11.46 2.89
N PRO A 788 34.18 -11.66 2.45
CA PRO A 788 35.35 -11.59 3.32
C PRO A 788 35.51 -10.24 4.02
N MET A 789 35.84 -10.25 5.31
CA MET A 789 35.93 -9.03 6.13
C MET A 789 36.86 -7.96 5.54
N SER A 790 38.00 -8.35 4.98
CA SER A 790 38.95 -7.44 4.32
C SER A 790 38.33 -6.70 3.13
N GLN A 791 37.44 -7.35 2.37
CA GLN A 791 36.70 -6.74 1.27
C GLN A 791 35.64 -5.76 1.80
N VAL A 792 34.95 -6.11 2.90
CA VAL A 792 33.98 -5.22 3.58
C VAL A 792 34.66 -3.95 4.10
N VAL A 793 35.82 -4.08 4.75
CA VAL A 793 36.62 -2.95 5.28
C VAL A 793 37.15 -2.07 4.15
N SER A 794 37.66 -2.67 3.07
CA SER A 794 38.13 -1.93 1.88
C SER A 794 37.00 -1.15 1.21
N PHE A 795 35.83 -1.77 1.02
CA PHE A 795 34.63 -1.15 0.46
C PHE A 795 34.18 0.07 1.28
N TRP A 796 34.03 -0.08 2.59
CA TRP A 796 33.61 1.05 3.45
C TRP A 796 34.67 2.13 3.54
N SER A 797 35.96 1.79 3.50
CA SER A 797 37.04 2.78 3.46
C SER A 797 36.97 3.66 2.20
N GLU A 798 36.73 3.07 1.02
CA GLU A 798 36.55 3.80 -0.23
C GLU A 798 35.31 4.73 -0.15
N VAL A 799 34.14 4.18 0.20
CA VAL A 799 32.87 4.93 0.29
C VAL A 799 32.94 6.09 1.28
N LEU A 800 33.54 5.89 2.46
CA LEU A 800 33.65 6.91 3.51
C LEU A 800 34.72 7.97 3.22
N SER A 801 35.75 7.64 2.45
CA SER A 801 36.75 8.61 1.97
C SER A 801 36.21 9.56 0.89
N GLY A 802 35.03 9.27 0.34
CA GLY A 802 34.49 9.88 -0.86
C GLY A 802 33.09 10.50 -0.72
N PRO A 803 32.24 10.40 -1.78
CA PRO A 803 31.01 11.18 -1.89
C PRO A 803 29.96 11.04 -0.78
N LEU A 804 29.97 9.97 0.02
CA LEU A 804 29.00 9.81 1.12
C LEU A 804 29.16 10.91 2.18
N ASN A 805 30.37 11.41 2.41
CA ASN A 805 30.60 12.51 3.35
C ASN A 805 29.99 13.84 2.86
N ALA A 806 30.06 14.11 1.55
CA ALA A 806 29.37 15.26 0.94
C ALA A 806 27.84 15.15 1.04
N ALA A 807 27.28 13.94 0.89
CA ALA A 807 25.86 13.68 1.06
C ALA A 807 25.36 13.88 2.51
N LEU A 808 26.19 13.54 3.52
CA LEU A 808 25.89 13.82 4.94
C LEU A 808 25.85 15.32 5.25
N GLN A 809 26.71 16.11 4.59
CA GLN A 809 26.84 17.56 4.80
C GLN A 809 25.91 18.41 3.91
N ASN A 810 25.06 17.79 3.08
CA ASN A 810 24.20 18.51 2.12
C ASN A 810 22.90 19.05 2.75
N GLU A 811 22.99 20.19 3.45
CA GLU A 811 21.86 20.86 4.12
C GLU A 811 20.69 21.21 3.18
N GLN A 812 20.93 21.36 1.86
CA GLN A 812 19.89 21.68 0.88
C GLN A 812 18.94 20.50 0.62
N HIS A 813 19.39 19.26 0.90
CA HIS A 813 18.61 18.05 0.64
C HIS A 813 18.51 17.14 1.87
N PRO A 814 17.67 17.48 2.87
CA PRO A 814 17.50 16.70 4.10
C PRO A 814 17.12 15.23 3.89
N THR A 815 16.45 14.89 2.79
CA THR A 815 16.13 13.49 2.42
C THR A 815 17.37 12.68 2.02
N LEU A 816 18.36 13.32 1.40
CA LEU A 816 19.67 12.72 1.12
C LEU A 816 20.46 12.53 2.41
N GLN A 817 20.55 13.56 3.26
CA GLN A 817 21.21 13.46 4.58
C GLN A 817 20.60 12.35 5.43
N THR A 818 19.26 12.21 5.41
CA THR A 818 18.53 11.12 6.09
C THR A 818 19.04 9.76 5.61
N SER A 819 19.03 9.51 4.29
CA SER A 819 19.49 8.23 3.71
C SER A 819 20.99 7.99 3.89
N ALA A 820 21.80 9.04 3.97
CA ALA A 820 23.23 8.94 4.27
C ALA A 820 23.49 8.56 5.74
N CYS A 821 22.73 9.12 6.69
CA CYS A 821 22.72 8.66 8.09
C CYS A 821 22.23 7.21 8.22
N ASP A 822 21.19 6.83 7.47
CA ASP A 822 20.70 5.46 7.44
C ASP A 822 21.76 4.51 6.85
N THR A 823 22.51 4.95 5.83
CA THR A 823 23.68 4.23 5.26
C THR A 823 24.81 4.05 6.27
N LEU A 824 25.17 5.07 7.07
CA LEU A 824 26.17 4.91 8.13
C LEU A 824 25.78 3.81 9.13
N SER A 825 24.48 3.64 9.40
CA SER A 825 24.00 2.59 10.30
C SER A 825 24.00 1.17 9.71
N SER A 826 24.30 1.00 8.41
CA SER A 826 24.42 -0.32 7.76
C SER A 826 25.86 -0.85 7.69
N ILE A 827 26.82 -0.14 8.30
CA ILE A 827 28.20 -0.62 8.49
C ILE A 827 28.21 -1.76 9.51
N LEU A 828 28.85 -2.89 9.16
CA LEU A 828 29.03 -4.04 10.04
C LEU A 828 29.96 -3.68 11.23
N PRO A 829 29.61 -3.98 12.50
CA PRO A 829 30.40 -3.56 13.66
C PRO A 829 31.86 -4.06 13.63
N GLN A 830 32.07 -5.30 13.20
CA GLN A 830 33.40 -5.91 13.06
C GLN A 830 34.24 -5.27 11.95
N ALA A 831 33.61 -4.68 10.93
CA ALA A 831 34.29 -3.92 9.90
C ALA A 831 34.55 -2.48 10.35
N PHE A 832 33.62 -1.85 11.08
CA PHE A 832 33.79 -0.52 11.67
C PHE A 832 35.02 -0.48 12.58
N ALA A 833 35.19 -1.49 13.44
CA ALA A 833 36.35 -1.65 14.32
C ALA A 833 37.70 -1.79 13.59
N GLN A 834 37.70 -2.04 12.27
CA GLN A 834 38.89 -2.18 11.42
C GLN A 834 39.06 -0.99 10.45
N LEU A 835 38.17 0.01 10.48
CA LEU A 835 38.36 1.27 9.77
C LEU A 835 39.43 2.13 10.48
N PRO A 836 40.16 3.00 9.77
CA PRO A 836 41.10 3.93 10.42
C PRO A 836 40.40 4.81 11.47
N ASP A 837 41.07 5.07 12.60
CA ASP A 837 40.50 5.79 13.76
C ASP A 837 39.88 7.14 13.37
N LYS A 838 40.53 7.87 12.45
CA LYS A 838 40.03 9.14 11.92
C LYS A 838 38.69 9.00 11.19
N THR A 839 38.48 7.89 10.51
CA THR A 839 37.22 7.55 9.82
C THR A 839 36.14 7.14 10.83
N GLN A 840 36.49 6.36 11.86
CA GLN A 840 35.57 6.01 12.94
C GLN A 840 35.08 7.27 13.68
N LEU A 841 36.01 8.15 14.06
CA LEU A 841 35.74 9.43 14.73
C LEU A 841 34.94 10.39 13.84
N MET A 842 35.20 10.42 12.53
CA MET A 842 34.40 11.19 11.57
C MET A 842 32.94 10.72 11.57
N CYS A 843 32.68 9.41 11.48
CA CYS A 843 31.32 8.89 11.50
C CYS A 843 30.58 9.25 12.80
N ILE A 844 31.25 9.14 13.95
CA ILE A 844 30.68 9.50 15.26
C ILE A 844 30.37 11.01 15.34
N THR A 845 31.35 11.86 15.03
CA THR A 845 31.21 13.33 15.17
C THR A 845 30.20 13.93 14.18
N VAL A 846 30.12 13.42 12.95
CA VAL A 846 29.10 13.83 11.98
C VAL A 846 27.70 13.42 12.44
N LEU A 847 27.52 12.19 12.96
CA LEU A 847 26.22 11.75 13.48
C LEU A 847 25.78 12.57 14.70
N LEU A 848 26.68 12.85 15.65
CA LEU A 848 26.42 13.74 16.79
C LEU A 848 25.98 15.13 16.31
N GLY A 849 26.75 15.75 15.40
CA GLY A 849 26.42 17.06 14.82
C GLY A 849 25.03 17.11 14.14
N LEU A 850 24.70 16.09 13.34
CA LEU A 850 23.42 16.03 12.61
C LEU A 850 22.19 15.85 13.53
N THR A 851 22.36 15.47 14.80
CA THR A 851 21.26 15.50 15.78
C THR A 851 20.80 16.91 16.15
N TYR A 852 21.63 17.93 15.93
CA TYR A 852 21.27 19.34 16.13
C TYR A 852 20.58 19.97 14.91
N SER A 853 20.38 19.21 13.81
CA SER A 853 19.66 19.69 12.62
C SER A 853 18.24 20.13 12.95
N GLU A 854 17.83 21.29 12.43
CA GLU A 854 16.43 21.75 12.46
C GLU A 854 15.48 20.82 11.68
N ASN A 855 16.00 20.01 10.75
CA ASN A 855 15.18 19.05 10.02
C ASN A 855 14.93 17.77 10.84
N TYR A 856 13.68 17.56 11.23
CA TYR A 856 13.29 16.42 12.05
C TYR A 856 13.58 15.05 11.40
N LEU A 857 13.67 14.93 10.06
CA LEU A 857 14.00 13.67 9.40
C LEU A 857 15.48 13.31 9.61
N VAL A 858 16.37 14.28 9.37
CA VAL A 858 17.82 14.15 9.57
C VAL A 858 18.12 13.85 11.03
N LYS A 859 17.52 14.60 11.96
CA LYS A 859 17.62 14.35 13.41
C LYS A 859 17.12 12.95 13.78
N THR A 860 16.00 12.49 13.21
CA THR A 860 15.45 11.15 13.46
C THR A 860 16.42 10.04 13.01
N ALA A 861 17.07 10.19 11.85
CA ALA A 861 18.03 9.22 11.33
C ALA A 861 19.38 9.27 12.06
N ALA A 862 19.90 10.46 12.36
CA ALA A 862 21.16 10.63 13.09
C ALA A 862 21.08 10.03 14.51
N VAL A 863 20.01 10.34 15.27
CA VAL A 863 19.76 9.74 16.60
C VAL A 863 19.61 8.22 16.49
N ARG A 864 18.93 7.71 15.45
CA ARG A 864 18.81 6.26 15.19
C ARG A 864 20.16 5.59 14.93
N ALA A 865 21.05 6.23 14.17
CA ALA A 865 22.36 5.70 13.85
C ALA A 865 23.28 5.63 15.08
N LEU A 866 23.27 6.66 15.94
CA LEU A 866 23.93 6.61 17.25
C LEU A 866 23.36 5.47 18.13
N GLY A 867 22.04 5.28 18.12
CA GLY A 867 21.36 4.14 18.76
C GLY A 867 21.65 2.77 18.14
N VAL A 868 22.38 2.69 17.02
CA VAL A 868 22.96 1.46 16.46
C VAL A 868 24.44 1.36 16.86
N TYR A 869 25.20 2.45 16.76
CA TYR A 869 26.64 2.47 17.10
C TYR A 869 26.91 2.17 18.58
N ILE A 870 25.97 2.51 19.48
CA ILE A 870 26.06 2.15 20.90
C ILE A 870 26.12 0.63 21.14
N LEU A 871 25.65 -0.19 20.19
CA LEU A 871 25.70 -1.65 20.25
C LEU A 871 27.01 -2.23 19.66
N PHE A 872 27.92 -1.40 19.15
CA PHE A 872 29.16 -1.88 18.53
C PHE A 872 30.18 -2.28 19.62
N PRO A 873 30.76 -3.50 19.58
CA PRO A 873 31.71 -3.94 20.62
C PRO A 873 32.92 -3.01 20.83
N CYS A 874 33.37 -2.31 19.79
CA CYS A 874 34.48 -1.36 19.85
C CYS A 874 34.11 0.04 20.38
N LEU A 875 32.83 0.35 20.56
CA LEU A 875 32.34 1.66 21.04
C LEU A 875 31.56 1.57 22.34
N ARG A 876 30.92 0.42 22.61
CA ARG A 876 30.08 0.21 23.80
C ARG A 876 30.81 0.34 25.13
N GLU A 877 32.13 0.18 25.13
CA GLU A 877 32.99 0.27 26.33
C GLU A 877 33.65 1.66 26.47
N ASP A 878 33.50 2.55 25.47
CA ASP A 878 33.93 3.95 25.55
C ASP A 878 32.90 4.79 26.33
N VAL A 879 33.18 5.03 27.62
CA VAL A 879 32.32 5.82 28.52
C VAL A 879 32.10 7.25 28.03
N MET A 880 33.04 7.85 27.29
CA MET A 880 32.87 9.19 26.72
C MET A 880 31.88 9.17 25.55
N PHE A 881 32.01 8.21 24.63
CA PHE A 881 31.04 8.02 23.54
C PHE A 881 29.64 7.66 24.08
N ILE A 882 29.54 6.84 25.12
CA ILE A 882 28.28 6.55 25.82
C ILE A 882 27.70 7.85 26.40
N ALA A 883 28.51 8.68 27.06
CA ALA A 883 28.05 9.92 27.69
C ALA A 883 27.55 10.96 26.67
N ASP A 884 28.28 11.18 25.58
CA ASP A 884 27.88 12.11 24.51
C ASP A 884 26.63 11.61 23.77
N THR A 885 26.56 10.30 23.48
CA THR A 885 25.38 9.66 22.90
C THR A 885 24.17 9.75 23.84
N ALA A 886 24.35 9.54 25.14
CA ALA A 886 23.30 9.68 26.13
C ALA A 886 22.78 11.13 26.20
N ASN A 887 23.65 12.13 26.38
CA ASN A 887 23.24 13.54 26.42
C ASN A 887 22.49 13.96 25.13
N THR A 888 22.96 13.49 23.98
CA THR A 888 22.32 13.68 22.67
C THR A 888 20.91 13.08 22.61
N ILE A 889 20.76 11.83 23.05
CA ILE A 889 19.47 11.14 23.12
C ILE A 889 18.51 11.83 24.11
N LEU A 890 19.02 12.33 25.24
CA LEU A 890 18.22 13.05 26.22
C LEU A 890 17.67 14.37 25.67
N ALA A 891 18.46 15.12 24.90
CA ALA A 891 17.97 16.31 24.18
C ALA A 891 16.91 15.94 23.13
N ALA A 892 17.12 14.85 22.38
CA ALA A 892 16.17 14.37 21.38
C ALA A 892 14.86 13.80 21.98
N LEU A 893 14.85 13.41 23.26
CA LEU A 893 13.64 13.00 23.98
C LEU A 893 12.70 14.18 24.33
N ASP A 894 13.21 15.41 24.34
CA ASP A 894 12.40 16.63 24.55
C ASP A 894 12.06 17.35 23.23
N ASP A 895 12.37 16.76 22.07
CA ASP A 895 12.08 17.33 20.74
C ASP A 895 10.57 17.41 20.45
N ARG A 896 10.15 18.44 19.69
CA ARG A 896 8.75 18.68 19.32
C ARG A 896 8.16 17.53 18.48
N SER A 897 8.96 16.89 17.63
CA SER A 897 8.55 15.83 16.72
C SER A 897 8.39 14.48 17.42
N PRO A 898 7.19 13.84 17.37
CA PRO A 898 6.99 12.52 17.97
C PRO A 898 7.78 11.41 17.26
N ASN A 899 8.26 11.65 16.03
CA ASN A 899 9.13 10.70 15.32
C ASN A 899 10.57 10.75 15.88
N VAL A 900 11.09 11.94 16.17
CA VAL A 900 12.39 12.11 16.83
C VAL A 900 12.34 11.47 18.22
N ARG A 901 11.36 11.83 19.07
CA ARG A 901 11.21 11.25 20.40
C ARG A 901 11.07 9.72 20.39
N ALA A 902 10.39 9.15 19.39
CA ALA A 902 10.26 7.70 19.26
C ALA A 902 11.59 7.00 18.91
N LYS A 903 12.45 7.62 18.10
CA LYS A 903 13.81 7.10 17.84
C LYS A 903 14.79 7.41 18.96
N ALA A 904 14.65 8.53 19.66
CA ALA A 904 15.40 8.83 20.88
C ALA A 904 15.09 7.80 21.98
N ALA A 905 13.81 7.50 22.25
CA ALA A 905 13.43 6.48 23.23
C ALA A 905 13.93 5.08 22.85
N TRP A 906 13.85 4.69 21.57
CA TRP A 906 14.43 3.43 21.08
C TRP A 906 15.94 3.37 21.30
N SER A 907 16.66 4.44 20.99
CA SER A 907 18.12 4.54 21.17
C SER A 907 18.52 4.56 22.64
N LEU A 908 17.74 5.19 23.53
CA LEU A 908 17.94 5.13 24.98
C LEU A 908 17.77 3.69 25.48
N GLY A 909 16.76 2.97 24.98
CA GLY A 909 16.59 1.55 25.25
C GLY A 909 17.87 0.76 24.93
N ASN A 910 18.34 0.84 23.68
CA ASN A 910 19.55 0.14 23.23
C ASN A 910 20.80 0.50 24.07
N LEU A 911 20.97 1.79 24.40
CA LEU A 911 22.04 2.25 25.29
C LEU A 911 21.92 1.60 26.67
N THR A 912 20.72 1.54 27.25
CA THR A 912 20.53 0.88 28.56
C THR A 912 20.65 -0.64 28.53
N ASP A 913 20.36 -1.32 27.40
CA ASP A 913 20.70 -2.75 27.25
C ASP A 913 22.22 -2.93 27.28
N THR A 914 22.93 -2.02 26.59
CA THR A 914 24.39 -1.99 26.52
C THR A 914 25.01 -1.84 27.91
N LEU A 915 24.44 -0.97 28.77
CA LEU A 915 24.87 -0.84 30.16
C LEU A 915 24.76 -2.17 30.93
N ILE A 916 23.68 -2.92 30.74
CA ILE A 916 23.50 -4.24 31.39
C ILE A 916 24.48 -5.26 30.84
N VAL A 917 24.67 -5.35 29.53
CA VAL A 917 25.64 -6.27 28.91
C VAL A 917 27.07 -5.98 29.39
N ASN A 918 27.45 -4.71 29.55
CA ASN A 918 28.77 -4.36 30.10
C ASN A 918 28.86 -4.64 31.60
N MET A 919 27.81 -4.40 32.39
CA MET A 919 27.75 -4.78 33.80
C MET A 919 27.94 -6.29 33.99
N GLU A 920 27.38 -7.11 33.10
CA GLU A 920 27.53 -8.57 33.10
C GLU A 920 28.89 -9.07 32.59
N SER A 921 29.54 -8.36 31.65
CA SER A 921 30.77 -8.84 30.97
C SER A 921 32.08 -8.16 31.36
N VAL A 922 32.03 -6.90 31.82
CA VAL A 922 33.18 -6.10 32.28
C VAL A 922 33.19 -6.01 33.82
N GLY A 923 32.01 -6.02 34.45
CA GLY A 923 31.85 -6.01 35.90
C GLY A 923 31.65 -4.61 36.50
N VAL A 924 31.95 -4.50 37.80
CA VAL A 924 31.60 -3.33 38.63
C VAL A 924 32.39 -2.08 38.23
N ASP A 925 33.63 -2.21 37.76
CA ASP A 925 34.49 -1.07 37.43
C ASP A 925 33.87 -0.13 36.37
N PHE A 926 33.25 -0.70 35.33
CA PHE A 926 32.50 0.07 34.32
C PHE A 926 31.27 0.80 34.91
N GLN A 927 30.67 0.25 35.98
CA GLN A 927 29.55 0.85 36.72
C GLN A 927 30.02 1.99 37.64
N GLU A 928 31.32 2.04 37.98
CA GLU A 928 31.97 3.09 38.77
C GLU A 928 32.29 4.33 37.92
N GLU A 929 32.75 4.14 36.68
CA GLU A 929 33.15 5.21 35.75
C GLU A 929 31.98 6.08 35.24
N LEU A 930 30.76 5.53 35.22
CA LEU A 930 29.58 6.22 34.71
C LEU A 930 29.01 7.26 35.70
N SER A 931 28.88 8.51 35.21
CA SER A 931 28.45 9.65 36.02
C SER A 931 27.04 9.48 36.61
N ASP A 932 26.92 9.55 37.94
CA ASP A 932 25.65 9.61 38.67
C ASP A 932 24.67 10.64 38.10
N MET A 933 25.18 11.81 37.71
CA MET A 933 24.37 12.91 37.18
C MET A 933 23.79 12.57 35.81
N LEU A 934 24.48 11.76 35.01
CA LEU A 934 23.96 11.26 33.74
C LEU A 934 22.90 10.18 33.98
N LEU A 935 23.17 9.20 34.84
CA LEU A 935 22.23 8.14 35.22
C LEU A 935 20.92 8.73 35.80
N LEU A 936 21.02 9.74 36.66
CA LEU A 936 19.89 10.47 37.22
C LEU A 936 19.05 11.17 36.15
N LYS A 937 19.69 11.87 35.20
CA LYS A 937 19.01 12.51 34.06
C LYS A 937 18.34 11.48 33.14
N MET A 938 19.00 10.34 32.89
CA MET A 938 18.46 9.25 32.08
C MET A 938 17.20 8.65 32.71
N LEU A 939 17.23 8.36 34.01
CA LEU A 939 16.08 7.86 34.76
C LEU A 939 14.91 8.87 34.69
N GLN A 940 15.17 10.15 34.97
CA GLN A 940 14.16 11.21 34.90
C GLN A 940 13.59 11.40 33.49
N ALA A 941 14.41 11.35 32.45
CA ALA A 941 13.95 11.49 31.06
C ALA A 941 13.14 10.27 30.60
N ALA A 942 13.55 9.06 30.94
CA ALA A 942 12.79 7.84 30.66
C ALA A 942 11.43 7.83 31.39
N THR A 943 11.38 8.30 32.64
CA THR A 943 10.12 8.49 33.40
C THR A 943 9.21 9.48 32.69
N ARG A 944 9.72 10.64 32.25
CA ARG A 944 8.93 11.61 31.46
C ARG A 944 8.45 11.02 30.12
N ALA A 945 9.32 10.32 29.38
CA ALA A 945 9.02 9.72 28.09
C ALA A 945 7.99 8.56 28.17
N SER A 946 7.88 7.90 29.33
CA SER A 946 6.85 6.88 29.58
C SER A 946 5.41 7.43 29.57
N ALA A 947 5.22 8.75 29.73
CA ALA A 947 3.91 9.39 29.66
C ALA A 947 3.42 9.67 28.23
N ASP A 948 4.28 9.58 27.21
CA ASP A 948 3.95 9.89 25.81
C ASP A 948 3.22 8.71 25.10
N LYS A 949 3.01 8.83 23.80
CA LYS A 949 2.37 7.84 22.92
C LYS A 949 3.15 6.53 22.88
N ASP A 950 2.44 5.44 22.63
CA ASP A 950 2.93 4.06 22.75
C ASP A 950 4.24 3.74 22.03
N ARG A 951 4.53 4.38 20.88
CA ARG A 951 5.82 4.25 20.16
C ARG A 951 7.03 4.76 20.96
N VAL A 952 6.84 5.79 21.76
CA VAL A 952 7.86 6.36 22.67
C VAL A 952 7.86 5.53 23.96
N LYS A 953 6.67 5.40 24.58
CA LYS A 953 6.44 4.73 25.87
C LYS A 953 7.00 3.31 25.94
N CYS A 954 6.81 2.47 24.91
CA CYS A 954 7.32 1.09 24.94
C CYS A 954 8.84 1.03 25.14
N ASN A 955 9.61 1.89 24.47
CA ASN A 955 11.07 1.90 24.62
C ASN A 955 11.49 2.63 25.91
N ALA A 956 10.77 3.68 26.31
CA ALA A 956 11.02 4.39 27.58
C ALA A 956 10.86 3.47 28.81
N VAL A 957 9.83 2.62 28.88
CA VAL A 957 9.67 1.68 30.01
C VAL A 957 10.74 0.59 30.01
N ARG A 958 11.22 0.14 28.83
CA ARG A 958 12.36 -0.79 28.73
C ARG A 958 13.62 -0.15 29.33
N ALA A 959 13.91 1.10 28.98
CA ALA A 959 15.02 1.86 29.55
C ALA A 959 14.90 2.05 31.07
N LEU A 960 13.69 2.26 31.61
CA LEU A 960 13.47 2.34 33.06
C LEU A 960 13.83 1.03 33.78
N GLY A 961 13.40 -0.12 33.27
CA GLY A 961 13.71 -1.42 33.87
C GLY A 961 15.21 -1.70 33.91
N ASN A 962 15.90 -1.41 32.82
CA ASN A 962 17.35 -1.56 32.71
C ASN A 962 18.09 -0.59 33.65
N LEU A 963 17.70 0.69 33.70
CA LEU A 963 18.32 1.67 34.61
C LEU A 963 18.11 1.29 36.08
N LEU A 964 16.92 0.84 36.47
CA LEU A 964 16.65 0.36 37.83
C LEU A 964 17.47 -0.90 38.17
N HIS A 965 17.74 -1.78 37.20
CA HIS A 965 18.67 -2.89 37.38
C HIS A 965 20.12 -2.42 37.58
N PHE A 966 20.54 -1.38 36.84
CA PHE A 966 21.93 -0.89 36.78
C PHE A 966 22.36 0.04 37.93
N LEU A 967 21.45 0.51 38.81
CA LEU A 967 21.80 1.42 39.91
C LEU A 967 22.47 0.70 41.10
N ARG A 968 23.61 1.22 41.55
CA ARG A 968 24.35 0.75 42.74
C ARG A 968 23.66 1.16 44.05
N GLU A 969 23.85 0.39 45.13
CA GLU A 969 23.34 0.71 46.48
C GLU A 969 23.73 2.12 46.95
N SER A 970 24.96 2.54 46.65
CA SER A 970 25.48 3.90 46.92
C SER A 970 24.76 5.01 46.17
N GLN A 971 24.03 4.69 45.09
CA GLN A 971 23.18 5.62 44.33
C GLN A 971 21.74 5.57 44.87
N LEU A 972 21.21 4.37 45.10
CA LEU A 972 19.85 4.13 45.62
C LEU A 972 19.62 4.78 47.00
N THR A 973 20.63 4.77 47.86
CA THR A 973 20.61 5.39 49.20
C THR A 973 20.70 6.92 49.18
N ARG A 974 21.09 7.57 48.06
CA ARG A 974 21.23 9.04 47.99
C ARG A 974 19.87 9.72 47.78
N SER A 975 19.62 10.75 48.57
CA SER A 975 18.39 11.56 48.55
C SER A 975 18.02 12.13 47.17
N ALA A 976 19.00 12.36 46.29
CA ALA A 976 18.77 12.80 44.92
C ALA A 976 18.09 11.74 44.02
N PHE A 977 18.32 10.45 44.27
CA PHE A 977 17.76 9.33 43.49
C PHE A 977 16.42 8.81 44.04
N GLN A 978 16.15 8.97 45.33
CA GLN A 978 14.96 8.40 46.00
C GLN A 978 13.64 8.73 45.27
N ARG A 979 13.34 10.02 45.05
CA ARG A 979 12.09 10.41 44.35
C ARG A 979 12.06 9.96 42.87
N PRO A 980 13.11 10.21 42.04
CA PRO A 980 13.14 9.71 40.67
C PRO A 980 13.01 8.18 40.52
N LEU A 981 13.49 7.41 41.50
CA LEU A 981 13.31 5.96 41.55
C LEU A 981 11.87 5.56 41.84
N GLU A 982 11.23 6.17 42.84
CA GLU A 982 9.81 5.92 43.10
C GLU A 982 8.97 6.27 41.88
N ASP A 983 9.21 7.42 41.25
CA ASP A 983 8.47 7.87 40.08
C ASP A 983 8.71 6.96 38.85
N ALA A 984 9.92 6.42 38.69
CA ALA A 984 10.24 5.41 37.68
C ALA A 984 9.43 4.12 37.88
N VAL A 985 9.44 3.53 39.09
CA VAL A 985 8.68 2.30 39.35
C VAL A 985 7.18 2.56 39.25
N ARG A 986 6.69 3.68 39.82
CA ARG A 986 5.29 4.11 39.74
C ARG A 986 4.81 4.29 38.29
N ALA A 987 5.69 4.75 37.39
CA ALA A 987 5.42 4.82 35.95
C ALA A 987 5.36 3.44 35.26
N LEU A 988 6.24 2.50 35.64
CA LEU A 988 6.17 1.10 35.18
C LEU A 988 4.86 0.43 35.62
N VAL A 989 4.53 0.52 36.90
CA VAL A 989 3.29 -0.02 37.50
C VAL A 989 2.04 0.53 36.79
N LYS A 990 1.95 1.85 36.65
CA LYS A 990 0.86 2.52 35.91
C LYS A 990 0.78 2.04 34.45
N THR A 991 1.91 1.75 33.81
CA THR A 991 1.93 1.25 32.44
C THR A 991 1.44 -0.20 32.33
N VAL A 992 1.81 -1.08 33.27
CA VAL A 992 1.31 -2.46 33.36
C VAL A 992 -0.22 -2.49 33.53
N GLN A 993 -0.77 -1.59 34.36
CA GLN A 993 -2.21 -1.45 34.58
C GLN A 993 -2.98 -0.83 33.40
N SER A 994 -2.32 -0.01 32.56
CA SER A 994 -2.98 0.81 31.53
C SER A 994 -3.61 0.03 30.36
N GLU A 995 -4.52 0.69 29.64
CA GLU A 995 -5.09 0.22 28.37
C GLU A 995 -4.13 0.37 27.16
N ALA A 996 -2.84 0.57 27.40
CA ALA A 996 -1.85 0.68 26.33
C ALA A 996 -1.72 -0.62 25.52
N THR A 997 -1.18 -0.49 24.31
CA THR A 997 -0.96 -1.62 23.38
C THR A 997 -0.16 -2.76 24.02
N MET A 998 -0.43 -4.00 23.60
CA MET A 998 0.18 -5.18 24.25
C MET A 998 1.72 -5.18 24.24
N LYS A 999 2.40 -4.60 23.22
CA LYS A 999 3.87 -4.42 23.26
C LYS A 999 4.34 -3.42 24.33
N VAL A 1000 3.57 -2.37 24.64
CA VAL A 1000 3.85 -1.49 25.78
C VAL A 1000 3.73 -2.26 27.09
N ARG A 1001 2.63 -2.99 27.30
CA ARG A 1001 2.38 -3.74 28.55
C ARG A 1001 3.38 -4.87 28.74
N TRP A 1002 3.75 -5.56 27.66
CA TRP A 1002 4.82 -6.57 27.64
C TRP A 1002 6.18 -5.98 28.04
N ASN A 1003 6.58 -4.85 27.43
CA ASN A 1003 7.82 -4.15 27.80
C ASN A 1003 7.78 -3.68 29.28
N ALA A 1004 6.63 -3.26 29.80
CA ALA A 1004 6.50 -2.81 31.19
C ALA A 1004 6.55 -3.96 32.22
N CYS A 1005 5.93 -5.11 31.93
CA CYS A 1005 6.07 -6.31 32.77
C CYS A 1005 7.52 -6.81 32.77
N TYR A 1006 8.17 -6.85 31.60
CA TYR A 1006 9.59 -7.18 31.48
C TYR A 1006 10.48 -6.20 32.24
N ALA A 1007 10.20 -4.90 32.17
CA ALA A 1007 10.96 -3.87 32.88
C ALA A 1007 10.85 -3.97 34.40
N LEU A 1008 9.67 -4.30 34.96
CA LEU A 1008 9.55 -4.61 36.39
C LEU A 1008 10.38 -5.86 36.76
N GLY A 1009 10.31 -6.91 35.95
CA GLY A 1009 11.13 -8.11 36.15
C GLY A 1009 12.63 -7.81 36.13
N ASN A 1010 13.11 -6.96 35.20
CA ASN A 1010 14.52 -6.59 35.14
C ASN A 1010 14.92 -5.72 36.34
N ALA A 1011 14.08 -4.77 36.75
CA ALA A 1011 14.31 -3.96 37.96
C ALA A 1011 14.41 -4.83 39.23
N PHE A 1012 13.59 -5.88 39.34
CA PHE A 1012 13.61 -6.81 40.48
C PHE A 1012 14.89 -7.67 40.57
N ARG A 1013 15.76 -7.68 39.54
CA ARG A 1013 17.07 -8.34 39.60
C ARG A 1013 18.10 -7.57 40.44
N ASN A 1014 17.84 -6.30 40.76
CA ASN A 1014 18.73 -5.50 41.61
C ASN A 1014 18.52 -5.86 43.09
N PRO A 1015 19.49 -6.48 43.79
CA PRO A 1015 19.33 -6.90 45.18
C PRO A 1015 19.30 -5.72 46.17
N ALA A 1016 19.80 -4.54 45.77
CA ALA A 1016 19.79 -3.33 46.58
C ALA A 1016 18.47 -2.53 46.44
N LEU A 1017 17.53 -2.99 45.60
CA LEU A 1017 16.22 -2.36 45.45
C LEU A 1017 15.30 -2.74 46.63
N PRO A 1018 14.71 -1.77 47.37
CA PRO A 1018 14.01 -2.00 48.64
C PRO A 1018 12.60 -2.63 48.48
N LEU A 1019 12.52 -3.84 47.92
CA LEU A 1019 11.27 -4.55 47.65
C LEU A 1019 10.53 -4.99 48.93
N ASP A 1020 11.25 -5.16 50.03
CA ASP A 1020 10.72 -5.53 51.34
C ASP A 1020 9.98 -4.36 52.04
N SER A 1021 10.48 -3.15 51.86
CA SER A 1021 10.20 -1.98 52.71
C SER A 1021 9.57 -0.79 51.96
N ALA A 1022 9.71 -0.70 50.63
CA ALA A 1022 9.14 0.40 49.86
C ALA A 1022 7.64 0.22 49.59
N LEU A 1023 6.86 1.29 49.81
CA LEU A 1023 5.40 1.31 49.64
C LEU A 1023 4.95 0.91 48.23
N TRP A 1024 5.66 1.37 47.18
CA TRP A 1024 5.35 1.05 45.78
C TRP A 1024 5.51 -0.43 45.43
N SER A 1025 6.21 -1.23 46.26
CA SER A 1025 6.43 -2.65 46.03
C SER A 1025 5.10 -3.41 46.00
N GLN A 1026 4.18 -3.06 46.91
CA GLN A 1026 2.85 -3.66 46.97
C GLN A 1026 2.03 -3.41 45.71
N ASP A 1027 2.08 -2.18 45.16
CA ASP A 1027 1.40 -1.84 43.90
C ASP A 1027 2.00 -2.61 42.70
N ALA A 1028 3.32 -2.83 42.71
CA ALA A 1028 4.02 -3.56 41.65
C ALA A 1028 3.65 -5.05 41.64
N PHE A 1029 3.72 -5.74 42.78
CA PHE A 1029 3.27 -7.13 42.89
C PHE A 1029 1.78 -7.27 42.55
N SER A 1030 0.92 -6.42 43.11
CA SER A 1030 -0.53 -6.42 42.84
C SER A 1030 -0.84 -6.28 41.33
N SER A 1031 -0.12 -5.39 40.64
CA SER A 1031 -0.30 -5.17 39.20
C SER A 1031 0.14 -6.36 38.35
N LEU A 1032 1.24 -7.02 38.71
CA LEU A 1032 1.72 -8.22 38.02
C LEU A 1032 0.78 -9.42 38.27
N CYS A 1033 0.25 -9.57 39.48
CA CYS A 1033 -0.77 -10.55 39.85
C CYS A 1033 -2.09 -10.35 39.06
N HIS A 1034 -2.56 -9.12 38.95
CA HIS A 1034 -3.73 -8.78 38.14
C HIS A 1034 -3.50 -9.06 36.65
N VAL A 1035 -2.31 -8.79 36.12
CA VAL A 1035 -2.01 -8.97 34.68
C VAL A 1035 -1.75 -10.43 34.30
N VAL A 1036 -1.13 -11.24 35.16
CA VAL A 1036 -0.90 -12.67 34.87
C VAL A 1036 -2.22 -13.48 34.86
N THR A 1037 -3.22 -13.03 35.63
CA THR A 1037 -4.57 -13.63 35.69
C THR A 1037 -5.51 -13.10 34.60
N SER A 1038 -5.62 -11.78 34.43
CA SER A 1038 -6.69 -11.17 33.59
C SER A 1038 -6.32 -10.86 32.14
N CYS A 1039 -5.04 -10.81 31.77
CA CYS A 1039 -4.64 -10.32 30.45
C CYS A 1039 -4.86 -11.37 29.34
N LYS A 1040 -5.64 -11.02 28.30
CA LYS A 1040 -5.94 -11.95 27.19
C LYS A 1040 -4.73 -12.36 26.34
N ASN A 1041 -3.68 -11.55 26.29
CA ASN A 1041 -2.49 -11.84 25.49
C ASN A 1041 -1.47 -12.67 26.29
N PHE A 1042 -1.15 -13.87 25.81
CA PHE A 1042 -0.33 -14.81 26.55
C PHE A 1042 1.13 -14.36 26.65
N LYS A 1043 1.66 -13.60 25.68
CA LYS A 1043 3.01 -13.00 25.81
C LYS A 1043 3.10 -12.05 27.02
N VAL A 1044 2.10 -11.21 27.25
CA VAL A 1044 2.05 -10.32 28.42
C VAL A 1044 1.96 -11.14 29.71
N ARG A 1045 1.10 -12.18 29.76
CA ARG A 1045 1.03 -13.10 30.91
C ARG A 1045 2.39 -13.75 31.20
N ILE A 1046 3.10 -14.23 30.18
CA ILE A 1046 4.45 -14.84 30.30
C ILE A 1046 5.44 -13.88 30.98
N LYS A 1047 5.61 -12.64 30.47
CA LYS A 1047 6.54 -11.69 31.10
C LYS A 1047 6.08 -11.26 32.51
N SER A 1048 4.78 -11.25 32.78
CA SER A 1048 4.23 -10.97 34.12
C SER A 1048 4.54 -12.11 35.12
N ALA A 1049 4.37 -13.36 34.70
CA ALA A 1049 4.75 -14.55 35.49
C ALA A 1049 6.26 -14.60 35.75
N ALA A 1050 7.07 -14.34 34.72
CA ALA A 1050 8.53 -14.28 34.84
C ALA A 1050 8.98 -13.21 35.85
N ALA A 1051 8.40 -12.00 35.81
CA ALA A 1051 8.72 -10.93 36.75
C ALA A 1051 8.40 -11.29 38.21
N LEU A 1052 7.30 -12.00 38.46
CA LEU A 1052 6.94 -12.50 39.80
C LEU A 1052 7.93 -13.57 40.34
N ALA A 1053 8.69 -14.22 39.46
CA ALA A 1053 9.69 -15.24 39.78
C ALA A 1053 11.14 -14.71 39.89
N VAL A 1054 11.37 -13.40 39.80
CA VAL A 1054 12.72 -12.82 39.90
C VAL A 1054 13.24 -12.69 41.34
N PRO A 1055 12.47 -12.19 42.33
CA PRO A 1055 13.03 -11.91 43.66
C PRO A 1055 13.56 -13.16 44.38
N GLY A 1056 14.86 -13.22 44.63
CA GLY A 1056 15.54 -14.40 45.21
C GLY A 1056 15.38 -14.58 46.73
N HIS A 1057 14.71 -13.66 47.43
CA HIS A 1057 14.59 -13.68 48.88
C HIS A 1057 13.13 -13.49 49.34
N ARG A 1058 12.71 -14.27 50.35
CA ARG A 1058 11.34 -14.24 50.87
C ARG A 1058 10.89 -12.86 51.36
N GLY A 1059 11.80 -12.05 51.92
CA GLY A 1059 11.50 -10.69 52.40
C GLY A 1059 10.98 -9.76 51.29
N CYS A 1060 11.49 -9.90 50.06
CA CYS A 1060 11.07 -9.09 48.91
C CYS A 1060 9.58 -9.26 48.59
N TYR A 1061 8.99 -10.42 48.91
CA TYR A 1061 7.56 -10.68 48.72
C TYR A 1061 6.67 -10.08 49.81
N GLY A 1062 7.22 -9.50 50.88
CA GLY A 1062 6.49 -8.78 51.93
C GLY A 1062 5.95 -9.69 53.02
N ASP A 1063 4.73 -9.43 53.50
CA ASP A 1063 4.08 -10.23 54.52
C ASP A 1063 3.55 -11.57 53.98
N VAL A 1064 2.91 -12.37 54.83
CA VAL A 1064 2.30 -13.66 54.41
C VAL A 1064 1.14 -13.43 53.43
N ASN A 1065 0.35 -12.36 53.59
CA ASN A 1065 -0.78 -12.09 52.70
C ASN A 1065 -0.32 -11.72 51.28
N ARG A 1066 0.68 -10.83 51.14
CA ARG A 1066 1.24 -10.45 49.83
C ARG A 1066 1.89 -11.63 49.13
N TYR A 1067 2.68 -12.43 49.84
CA TYR A 1067 3.27 -13.67 49.30
C TYR A 1067 2.19 -14.68 48.84
N SER A 1068 1.19 -14.95 49.69
CA SER A 1068 0.09 -15.87 49.41
C SER A 1068 -0.82 -15.38 48.25
N CYS A 1069 -0.92 -14.06 48.06
CA CYS A 1069 -1.59 -13.46 46.90
C CYS A 1069 -0.84 -13.74 45.59
N VAL A 1070 0.51 -13.64 45.57
CA VAL A 1070 1.32 -14.00 44.39
C VAL A 1070 1.17 -15.49 44.05
N TRP A 1071 1.22 -16.37 45.06
CA TRP A 1071 1.00 -17.81 44.87
C TRP A 1071 -0.33 -18.12 44.19
N ARG A 1072 -1.46 -17.70 44.80
CA ARG A 1072 -2.81 -17.94 44.24
C ARG A 1072 -2.96 -17.33 42.84
N SER A 1073 -2.39 -16.15 42.59
CA SER A 1073 -2.45 -15.51 41.27
C SER A 1073 -1.73 -16.30 40.17
N LEU A 1074 -0.61 -16.97 40.50
CA LEU A 1074 0.10 -17.85 39.57
C LEU A 1074 -0.64 -19.19 39.37
N ALA A 1075 -1.19 -19.76 40.44
CA ALA A 1075 -1.97 -21.00 40.40
C ALA A 1075 -3.26 -20.84 39.57
N THR A 1076 -4.10 -19.85 39.89
CA THR A 1076 -5.28 -19.49 39.08
C THR A 1076 -4.92 -19.13 37.64
N ALA A 1077 -3.74 -18.54 37.38
CA ALA A 1077 -3.29 -18.29 36.00
C ALA A 1077 -2.89 -19.58 35.26
N LEU A 1078 -2.41 -20.60 35.98
CA LEU A 1078 -2.03 -21.90 35.43
C LEU A 1078 -3.24 -22.78 35.10
N GLU A 1079 -4.27 -22.77 35.95
CA GLU A 1079 -5.58 -23.37 35.63
C GLU A 1079 -6.17 -22.70 34.38
N ASN A 1080 -6.30 -21.37 34.40
CA ASN A 1080 -6.80 -20.58 33.28
C ASN A 1080 -5.76 -20.39 32.14
N SER A 1081 -4.88 -21.37 31.90
CA SER A 1081 -3.87 -21.32 30.83
C SER A 1081 -4.33 -22.00 29.53
N GLU A 1082 -5.35 -22.85 29.61
CA GLU A 1082 -5.94 -23.55 28.45
C GLU A 1082 -7.22 -22.85 27.95
N ASP A 1083 -7.85 -22.02 28.79
CA ASP A 1083 -9.00 -21.17 28.43
C ASP A 1083 -8.59 -19.95 27.57
N THR A 1084 -8.56 -20.14 26.25
CA THR A 1084 -8.52 -19.04 25.28
C THR A 1084 -9.49 -19.24 24.12
N ASN A 1085 -10.20 -18.15 23.77
CA ASN A 1085 -11.04 -18.07 22.58
C ASN A 1085 -10.27 -17.56 21.34
N ASP A 1086 -8.99 -17.21 21.48
CA ASP A 1086 -8.13 -16.76 20.38
C ASP A 1086 -7.14 -17.86 19.99
N PHE A 1087 -7.32 -18.40 18.78
CA PHE A 1087 -6.48 -19.45 18.21
C PHE A 1087 -5.02 -18.99 18.00
N LEU A 1088 -4.77 -17.69 17.79
CA LEU A 1088 -3.43 -17.13 17.58
C LEU A 1088 -2.61 -17.02 18.87
N GLU A 1089 -3.25 -17.08 20.03
CA GLU A 1089 -2.60 -17.15 21.35
C GLU A 1089 -2.29 -18.60 21.76
N TYR A 1090 -2.99 -19.61 21.20
CA TYR A 1090 -2.78 -21.02 21.57
C TYR A 1090 -1.34 -21.50 21.37
N ARG A 1091 -0.62 -20.97 20.37
CA ARG A 1091 0.82 -21.24 20.14
C ARG A 1091 1.73 -20.82 21.29
N TYR A 1092 1.27 -19.95 22.19
CA TYR A 1092 2.01 -19.52 23.39
C TYR A 1092 1.56 -20.24 24.67
N SER A 1093 0.53 -21.10 24.62
CA SER A 1093 -0.02 -21.81 25.79
C SER A 1093 1.01 -22.72 26.48
N ALA A 1094 1.91 -23.34 25.71
CA ALA A 1094 2.99 -24.17 26.25
C ALA A 1094 4.03 -23.34 27.00
N SER A 1095 4.49 -22.23 26.41
CA SER A 1095 5.41 -21.29 27.04
C SER A 1095 4.80 -20.65 28.30
N LEU A 1096 3.52 -20.30 28.28
CA LEU A 1096 2.80 -19.77 29.44
C LEU A 1096 2.77 -20.77 30.60
N ARG A 1097 2.35 -22.03 30.34
CA ARG A 1097 2.36 -23.08 31.36
C ARG A 1097 3.76 -23.35 31.90
N HIS A 1098 4.79 -23.34 31.03
CA HIS A 1098 6.17 -23.52 31.43
C HIS A 1098 6.65 -22.42 32.40
N THR A 1099 6.44 -21.14 32.07
CA THR A 1099 6.83 -20.01 32.94
C THR A 1099 6.03 -19.97 34.25
N LEU A 1100 4.75 -20.33 34.23
CA LEU A 1100 3.92 -20.40 35.45
C LEU A 1100 4.37 -21.55 36.38
N SER A 1101 4.64 -22.74 35.84
CA SER A 1101 5.23 -23.85 36.59
C SER A 1101 6.58 -23.46 37.21
N GLN A 1102 7.46 -22.80 36.45
CA GLN A 1102 8.74 -22.29 36.97
C GLN A 1102 8.54 -21.28 38.11
N ALA A 1103 7.58 -20.36 37.98
CA ALA A 1103 7.29 -19.35 39.00
C ALA A 1103 6.74 -19.96 40.30
N LEU A 1104 5.87 -20.96 40.23
CA LEU A 1104 5.39 -21.69 41.42
C LEU A 1104 6.52 -22.46 42.11
N LEU A 1105 7.39 -23.13 41.35
CA LEU A 1105 8.56 -23.82 41.92
C LEU A 1105 9.55 -22.84 42.58
N HIS A 1106 9.75 -21.65 41.99
CA HIS A 1106 10.55 -20.58 42.60
C HIS A 1106 9.98 -20.12 43.94
N LEU A 1107 8.66 -19.91 44.04
CA LEU A 1107 8.03 -19.58 45.33
C LEU A 1107 8.27 -20.68 46.37
N LEU A 1108 8.08 -21.95 46.03
CA LEU A 1108 8.40 -23.07 46.93
C LEU A 1108 9.88 -23.08 47.36
N SER A 1109 10.81 -22.69 46.49
CA SER A 1109 12.25 -22.64 46.80
C SER A 1109 12.66 -21.47 47.71
N VAL A 1110 11.87 -20.38 47.80
CA VAL A 1110 12.15 -19.25 48.72
C VAL A 1110 11.31 -19.24 50.01
N SER A 1111 10.14 -19.88 50.03
CA SER A 1111 9.16 -19.91 51.15
C SER A 1111 9.73 -20.17 52.56
N GLN A 1112 9.04 -19.69 53.59
CA GLN A 1112 9.37 -19.87 55.02
C GLN A 1112 8.22 -20.58 55.78
N SER A 1113 8.42 -20.92 57.07
CA SER A 1113 7.46 -21.71 57.86
C SER A 1113 6.08 -21.05 57.94
N GLN A 1114 6.04 -19.73 58.15
CA GLN A 1114 4.84 -18.89 58.16
C GLN A 1114 3.99 -18.94 56.87
N ASP A 1115 4.57 -19.33 55.72
CA ASP A 1115 3.84 -19.45 54.46
C ASP A 1115 3.13 -20.81 54.32
N MET A 1116 3.65 -21.83 55.01
CA MET A 1116 3.26 -23.23 54.88
C MET A 1116 1.77 -23.51 55.09
N PRO A 1117 1.03 -22.84 56.01
CA PRO A 1117 -0.42 -23.06 56.12
C PRO A 1117 -1.16 -22.73 54.83
N THR A 1118 -0.83 -21.62 54.18
CA THR A 1118 -1.53 -21.16 52.96
C THR A 1118 -1.12 -21.95 51.70
N LEU A 1119 0.15 -22.38 51.64
CA LEU A 1119 0.63 -23.26 50.59
C LEU A 1119 0.04 -24.67 50.72
N GLY A 1120 -0.04 -25.19 51.95
CA GLY A 1120 -0.65 -26.49 52.25
C GLY A 1120 -2.15 -26.52 51.96
N GLU A 1121 -2.89 -25.45 52.29
CA GLU A 1121 -4.31 -25.29 51.93
C GLU A 1121 -4.50 -25.45 50.41
N SER A 1122 -3.82 -24.62 49.62
CA SER A 1122 -3.85 -24.63 48.14
C SER A 1122 -3.50 -26.00 47.55
N LEU A 1123 -2.37 -26.58 47.99
CA LEU A 1123 -1.88 -27.87 47.48
C LEU A 1123 -2.70 -29.09 47.93
N SER A 1124 -3.49 -28.97 49.00
CA SER A 1124 -4.41 -30.03 49.46
C SER A 1124 -5.72 -30.10 48.67
N GLY A 1125 -6.08 -29.02 47.96
CA GLY A 1125 -7.36 -28.86 47.29
C GLY A 1125 -7.40 -29.39 45.85
N ASP A 1126 -8.37 -28.88 45.09
CA ASP A 1126 -8.52 -29.17 43.66
C ASP A 1126 -7.45 -28.45 42.82
N GLU A 1127 -7.13 -27.20 43.19
CA GLU A 1127 -6.03 -26.38 42.65
C GLU A 1127 -4.70 -27.13 42.68
N GLY A 1128 -4.35 -27.75 43.83
CA GLY A 1128 -3.17 -28.59 43.99
C GLY A 1128 -3.05 -29.73 42.99
N ARG A 1129 -4.17 -30.35 42.57
CA ARG A 1129 -4.14 -31.44 41.57
C ARG A 1129 -3.82 -30.92 40.17
N GLY A 1130 -4.40 -29.78 39.78
CA GLY A 1130 -4.07 -29.07 38.55
C GLY A 1130 -2.59 -28.66 38.51
N ILE A 1131 -2.09 -28.07 39.61
CA ILE A 1131 -0.67 -27.73 39.76
C ILE A 1131 0.21 -28.99 39.59
N LYS A 1132 -0.09 -30.11 40.26
CA LYS A 1132 0.71 -31.34 40.15
C LYS A 1132 0.82 -31.82 38.70
N GLU A 1133 -0.29 -31.86 37.96
CA GLU A 1133 -0.28 -32.27 36.55
C GLU A 1133 0.61 -31.38 35.68
N HIS A 1134 0.54 -30.06 35.85
CA HIS A 1134 1.37 -29.12 35.07
C HIS A 1134 2.84 -29.14 35.51
N LEU A 1135 3.14 -29.41 36.78
CA LEU A 1135 4.51 -29.59 37.27
C LEU A 1135 5.15 -30.89 36.75
N ILE A 1136 4.42 -32.02 36.69
CA ILE A 1136 4.92 -33.26 36.06
C ILE A 1136 5.26 -33.00 34.59
N LYS A 1137 4.35 -32.34 33.85
CA LYS A 1137 4.56 -31.97 32.43
C LYS A 1137 5.78 -31.04 32.27
N TYR A 1138 6.01 -30.10 33.19
CA TYR A 1138 7.17 -29.18 33.18
C TYR A 1138 8.50 -29.88 33.49
N VAL A 1139 8.54 -30.76 34.50
CA VAL A 1139 9.76 -31.47 34.90
C VAL A 1139 10.22 -32.44 33.81
N LYS A 1140 9.28 -33.16 33.15
CA LYS A 1140 9.58 -34.15 32.12
C LYS A 1140 9.79 -33.60 30.70
N ALA A 1141 9.50 -32.32 30.45
CA ALA A 1141 9.62 -31.75 29.10
C ALA A 1141 11.08 -31.66 28.62
N GLU A 1142 11.47 -32.57 27.72
CA GLU A 1142 12.69 -32.46 26.91
C GLU A 1142 12.69 -31.18 26.05
N GLU A 1143 13.89 -30.71 25.66
CA GLU A 1143 14.05 -29.42 25.01
C GLU A 1143 13.81 -29.49 23.49
N GLY A 1144 12.58 -29.24 23.05
CA GLY A 1144 12.25 -28.99 21.65
C GLY A 1144 10.77 -29.15 21.31
N GLY A 1145 10.08 -28.04 21.04
CA GLY A 1145 8.64 -28.11 20.73
C GLY A 1145 7.92 -26.76 20.68
N GLY A 1146 8.48 -25.77 19.98
CA GLY A 1146 7.89 -24.43 19.92
C GLY A 1146 8.41 -23.57 18.78
N ASP A 1147 7.86 -23.75 17.57
CA ASP A 1147 8.06 -22.87 16.41
C ASP A 1147 7.34 -21.51 16.59
N GLY A 1148 7.73 -20.78 17.63
CA GLY A 1148 7.40 -19.38 17.84
C GLY A 1148 8.54 -18.50 17.34
N GLU A 1149 8.34 -17.87 16.18
CA GLU A 1149 9.26 -16.96 15.49
C GLU A 1149 10.21 -16.20 16.43
N GLN A 1150 11.47 -16.65 16.52
CA GLN A 1150 12.49 -16.04 17.37
C GLN A 1150 13.08 -14.82 16.65
N GLY A 1151 12.62 -13.64 17.05
CA GLY A 1151 12.93 -12.37 16.40
C GLY A 1151 12.95 -11.17 17.35
N GLU A 1152 13.76 -11.26 18.41
CA GLU A 1152 14.31 -10.18 19.24
C GLU A 1152 15.21 -10.88 20.29
N ASN A 1153 16.55 -10.66 20.27
CA ASN A 1153 17.47 -11.31 21.21
C ASN A 1153 17.29 -10.72 22.62
N ASP A 1154 16.79 -11.54 23.55
CA ASP A 1154 16.48 -11.17 24.93
C ASP A 1154 17.26 -12.12 25.86
N ALA A 1155 18.10 -11.57 26.74
CA ALA A 1155 19.14 -12.31 27.45
C ALA A 1155 18.67 -13.14 28.65
N GLY A 1156 19.45 -14.16 29.01
CA GLY A 1156 19.54 -14.66 30.39
C GLY A 1156 18.24 -15.24 30.99
N GLY A 1157 17.69 -16.28 30.35
CA GLY A 1157 16.79 -17.23 31.01
C GLY A 1157 17.48 -18.58 31.11
N ASP A 1158 17.85 -18.99 32.34
CA ASP A 1158 18.59 -20.24 32.56
C ASP A 1158 17.81 -21.46 32.06
N ARG A 1159 18.38 -22.13 31.07
CA ARG A 1159 17.82 -23.36 30.48
C ARG A 1159 18.21 -24.55 31.32
N PHE A 1160 17.45 -24.77 32.39
CA PHE A 1160 17.60 -25.97 33.21
C PHE A 1160 17.09 -27.19 32.45
N THR A 1161 17.97 -28.15 32.20
CA THR A 1161 17.62 -29.51 31.74
C THR A 1161 16.65 -30.20 32.71
N PRO A 1162 15.90 -31.24 32.28
CA PRO A 1162 15.07 -32.04 33.18
C PRO A 1162 15.80 -32.52 34.45
N GLN A 1163 17.07 -32.92 34.32
CA GLN A 1163 17.92 -33.35 35.44
C GLN A 1163 18.18 -32.21 36.44
N GLN A 1164 18.46 -30.99 35.96
CA GLN A 1164 18.63 -29.81 36.82
C GLN A 1164 17.30 -29.38 37.47
N ARG A 1165 16.16 -29.51 36.77
CA ARG A 1165 14.81 -29.26 37.34
C ARG A 1165 14.52 -30.22 38.50
N VAL A 1166 14.81 -31.51 38.34
CA VAL A 1166 14.69 -32.51 39.42
C VAL A 1166 15.65 -32.19 40.57
N GLY A 1167 16.91 -31.83 40.30
CA GLY A 1167 17.88 -31.46 41.32
C GLY A 1167 17.45 -30.26 42.17
N GLY A 1168 16.94 -29.19 41.54
CA GLY A 1168 16.39 -28.02 42.25
C GLY A 1168 15.15 -28.35 43.09
N LEU A 1169 14.31 -29.28 42.61
CA LEU A 1169 13.14 -29.78 43.34
C LEU A 1169 13.55 -30.60 44.58
N GLN A 1170 14.56 -31.46 44.45
CA GLN A 1170 15.14 -32.21 45.57
C GLN A 1170 15.80 -31.28 46.61
N GLN A 1171 16.56 -30.26 46.18
CA GLN A 1171 17.11 -29.24 47.08
C GLN A 1171 16.02 -28.48 47.83
N THR A 1172 14.93 -28.10 47.13
CA THR A 1172 13.75 -27.45 47.73
C THR A 1172 13.09 -28.34 48.78
N LEU A 1173 12.91 -29.63 48.50
CA LEU A 1173 12.36 -30.60 49.44
C LEU A 1173 13.25 -30.76 50.69
N ILE A 1174 14.57 -30.87 50.54
CA ILE A 1174 15.52 -30.96 51.65
C ILE A 1174 15.43 -29.71 52.54
N ARG A 1175 15.39 -28.52 51.93
CA ARG A 1175 15.24 -27.23 52.62
C ARG A 1175 13.94 -27.18 53.43
N LEU A 1176 12.81 -27.58 52.84
CA LEU A 1176 11.49 -27.56 53.48
C LEU A 1176 11.36 -28.56 54.62
N LYS A 1177 11.95 -29.75 54.50
CA LYS A 1177 12.08 -30.71 55.62
C LYS A 1177 12.91 -30.16 56.79
N GLY A 1178 13.88 -29.30 56.51
CA GLY A 1178 14.71 -28.62 57.51
C GLY A 1178 14.04 -27.44 58.23
N LEU A 1179 12.92 -26.92 57.72
CA LEU A 1179 12.20 -25.81 58.37
C LEU A 1179 11.62 -26.22 59.72
N LYS A 1180 11.94 -25.43 60.74
CA LYS A 1180 11.27 -25.44 62.05
C LYS A 1180 10.18 -24.39 62.06
N ALA A 1181 9.13 -24.65 62.83
CA ALA A 1181 8.03 -23.72 63.07
C ALA A 1181 8.19 -23.09 64.45
N GLU A 1182 7.96 -21.77 64.55
CA GLU A 1182 8.27 -20.96 65.73
C GLU A 1182 7.10 -20.03 66.08
N GLY A 1183 6.98 -19.65 67.36
CA GLY A 1183 5.87 -18.79 67.82
C GLY A 1183 4.51 -19.49 67.95
N GLU A 1184 3.44 -18.70 68.01
CA GLU A 1184 2.09 -19.15 68.40
C GLU A 1184 1.36 -19.95 67.30
N GLY A 1185 1.72 -19.76 66.02
CA GLY A 1185 1.13 -20.49 64.87
C GLY A 1185 1.64 -21.92 64.67
N ARG A 1186 2.57 -22.38 65.52
CA ARG A 1186 3.43 -23.56 65.27
C ARG A 1186 2.71 -24.82 64.76
N ARG A 1187 1.54 -25.17 65.30
CA ARG A 1187 0.78 -26.37 64.87
C ARG A 1187 0.28 -26.29 63.44
N GLU A 1188 -0.07 -25.10 62.97
CA GLU A 1188 -0.60 -24.89 61.62
C GLU A 1188 0.55 -24.84 60.61
N GLU A 1189 1.68 -24.25 60.99
CA GLU A 1189 2.92 -24.30 60.20
C GLU A 1189 3.45 -25.74 60.05
N GLU A 1190 3.54 -26.52 61.14
CA GLU A 1190 3.99 -27.92 61.07
C GLU A 1190 3.08 -28.76 60.16
N ARG A 1191 1.76 -28.60 60.28
CA ARG A 1191 0.76 -29.31 59.46
C ARG A 1191 0.76 -28.88 57.99
N GLY A 1192 0.87 -27.58 57.72
CA GLY A 1192 1.00 -27.05 56.36
C GLY A 1192 2.27 -27.55 55.68
N ARG A 1193 3.39 -27.55 56.42
CA ARG A 1193 4.70 -28.05 55.96
C ARG A 1193 4.63 -29.53 55.62
N GLU A 1194 3.96 -30.35 56.44
CA GLU A 1194 3.74 -31.77 56.14
C GLU A 1194 3.00 -31.97 54.80
N VAL A 1195 1.95 -31.20 54.53
CA VAL A 1195 1.23 -31.26 53.24
C VAL A 1195 2.14 -30.85 52.07
N VAL A 1196 2.88 -29.75 52.18
CA VAL A 1196 3.79 -29.26 51.12
C VAL A 1196 4.93 -30.26 50.87
N VAL A 1197 5.47 -30.88 51.93
CA VAL A 1197 6.52 -31.91 51.83
C VAL A 1197 5.98 -33.17 51.14
N LEU A 1198 4.82 -33.69 51.56
CA LEU A 1198 4.19 -34.85 50.94
C LEU A 1198 3.86 -34.61 49.46
N PHE A 1199 3.36 -33.42 49.11
CA PHE A 1199 3.11 -33.03 47.72
C PHE A 1199 4.38 -33.09 46.86
N LEU A 1200 5.51 -32.60 47.38
CA LEU A 1200 6.80 -32.62 46.68
C LEU A 1200 7.44 -34.01 46.59
N GLU A 1201 7.28 -34.85 47.61
CA GLU A 1201 7.67 -36.27 47.56
C GLU A 1201 6.88 -37.05 46.52
N ASP A 1202 5.56 -36.88 46.51
CA ASP A 1202 4.65 -37.48 45.53
C ASP A 1202 4.92 -36.96 44.10
N LEU A 1203 5.20 -35.67 43.94
CA LEU A 1203 5.62 -35.07 42.66
C LEU A 1203 6.94 -35.67 42.15
N LEU A 1204 7.97 -35.75 42.99
CA LEU A 1204 9.26 -36.36 42.63
C LEU A 1204 9.10 -37.84 42.26
N LYS A 1205 8.38 -38.61 43.09
CA LYS A 1205 8.09 -40.02 42.84
C LYS A 1205 7.33 -40.23 41.52
N THR A 1206 6.31 -39.42 41.25
CA THR A 1206 5.59 -39.46 39.96
C THR A 1206 6.48 -39.04 38.78
N CYS A 1207 7.56 -38.31 39.03
CA CYS A 1207 8.57 -37.98 38.03
C CYS A 1207 9.58 -39.12 37.78
N GLU A 1208 9.83 -39.99 38.75
CA GLU A 1208 10.77 -41.11 38.67
C GLU A 1208 10.13 -42.44 38.23
N GLU A 1209 8.82 -42.64 38.49
CA GLU A 1209 8.10 -43.91 38.20
C GLU A 1209 7.42 -44.01 36.82
N LEU A 1210 7.54 -43.00 35.95
CA LEU A 1210 6.78 -42.86 34.68
C LEU A 1210 7.61 -42.29 33.52
#